data_AF-A0A9P8E0W8-F1
#
_entry.id   AF-A0A9P8E0W8-F1
#
_cell.length_a   1.000
_cell.length_b   1.000
_cell.length_c   1.000
_cell.angle_alpha   90.00
_cell.angle_beta   90.00
_cell.angle_gamma   90.00
#
_symmetry.space_group_name_H-M   'P 1'
#
loop_
_entity.id
_entity.type
_entity.pdbx_description
1 polymer ?
#
loop_
_entity_poly.entity_id
_entity_poly.type
_entity_poly.pdbx_seq_one_letter_code
_entity_poly.pdbx_strand_id
1 'polypeptide(L)'
;MPGTSSISDDDMSSYSGHEDYDYETDCTTPAPSCSGEHIENEEVESFRAREYPQLAGKIYLDHGGSTLYAKSMVEDFSRDLISNLYGNPHSDSTPSAIAGHRIDAIREKALRFFKADPEKWDLVFVANATAAIKLTIECIKDHAASTHRQLWYGFHRDAHTSLVGIRELTTTSRCFASDNEVEKWIECGGTGGPLPRQLGLFAYPGQSNMTGRRLPLTWPGMIRKKILRANTYTLLDAAALASTAQLDLSNTHESPDFVALSFYKIFGFPNVGALLVQKSSSHVLTNRKYFGGGTVDMVVTINDIWHARKTASTHDALEDGTLPFHSIFALDHAINVHERLYGSEPMKFISRHTAQLSKQLYDSLCNLRHRNGKPVVRVYKEPTTIYGDSKTQGGTIAFNVSKSDGSLVPYTEVEKSANGHNIYIRSGSLCNPGGMATYLNWTPAEMKAAFASGHRCSNPTEIVDGKATGVVRVSLGGMSTASDIRALISFLRASYVDTTTPKTTPLAKQPLSLQRASFIRIQIPEEREMDAVVGATAPAICPPPMRNRLRKSFDFSVGPSPGSSVTSISSAGLPRSQSSNLIGIRSKPNISRRRSLLSGSAPKPVVGKWDTFWKEETAALVAAGAIESEVKPIASSIDTKKKEKERSGFRKVARALTLSRRHD
;
A
#
# COMPACT_ATOMS: atom_id res chain seq x y z
N MET A 1 -37.27 61.45 21.73
CA MET A 1 -37.70 62.24 22.90
C MET A 1 -37.97 61.30 24.04
N PRO A 2 -37.39 61.51 25.23
CA PRO A 2 -35.97 61.78 25.52
C PRO A 2 -35.39 60.65 26.43
N GLY A 3 -34.09 60.54 26.73
CA GLY A 3 -32.88 61.33 26.44
C GLY A 3 -31.70 60.75 27.27
N THR A 4 -30.49 61.33 27.38
CA THR A 4 -29.81 62.41 26.63
C THR A 4 -28.39 62.63 27.19
N SER A 5 -27.33 62.47 26.38
CA SER A 5 -25.99 63.13 26.44
C SER A 5 -25.10 62.54 25.31
N SER A 6 -24.44 63.24 24.36
CA SER A 6 -23.72 64.55 24.26
C SER A 6 -22.30 64.53 24.87
N ILE A 7 -21.19 64.95 24.23
CA ILE A 7 -20.83 65.53 22.90
C ILE A 7 -19.27 65.31 22.72
N SER A 8 -18.51 65.49 21.62
CA SER A 8 -18.58 65.98 20.21
C SER A 8 -17.95 64.92 19.26
N ASP A 9 -17.80 65.01 17.92
CA ASP A 9 -17.78 66.03 16.84
C ASP A 9 -16.41 66.64 16.45
N ASP A 10 -16.29 66.96 15.14
CA ASP A 10 -15.20 67.59 14.33
C ASP A 10 -13.97 66.72 13.93
N ASP A 11 -13.48 66.69 12.67
CA ASP A 11 -14.00 67.25 11.39
C ASP A 11 -13.49 66.47 10.13
N MET A 12 -14.02 66.83 8.95
CA MET A 12 -13.81 66.29 7.61
C MET A 12 -12.44 66.59 6.96
N SER A 13 -12.01 65.73 6.03
CA SER A 13 -12.05 66.06 4.58
C SER A 13 -11.37 65.00 3.69
N SER A 14 -11.75 64.99 2.41
CA SER A 14 -11.23 64.13 1.36
C SER A 14 -10.23 64.87 0.47
N TYR A 15 -9.20 64.19 -0.05
CA TYR A 15 -8.57 64.58 -1.31
C TYR A 15 -8.08 63.40 -2.13
N SER A 16 -8.11 63.53 -3.45
CA SER A 16 -7.64 62.55 -4.44
C SER A 16 -6.46 63.10 -5.22
N GLY A 17 -5.47 62.25 -5.52
CA GLY A 17 -4.31 62.62 -6.32
C GLY A 17 -3.74 61.43 -7.08
N HIS A 18 -3.74 61.53 -8.40
CA HIS A 18 -2.81 60.80 -9.28
C HIS A 18 -1.63 61.72 -9.54
N GLU A 19 -0.40 61.20 -9.52
CA GLU A 19 0.70 61.72 -10.32
C GLU A 19 1.76 60.61 -10.48
N ASP A 20 2.19 60.38 -11.72
CA ASP A 20 3.37 59.57 -12.04
C ASP A 20 4.63 60.44 -11.90
N TYR A 21 5.80 59.84 -11.66
CA TYR A 21 7.03 60.09 -12.44
C TYR A 21 8.17 59.15 -12.04
N ASP A 22 9.13 58.99 -12.95
CA ASP A 22 10.18 57.98 -12.92
C ASP A 22 11.28 58.22 -11.87
N TYR A 23 12.02 57.15 -11.55
CA TYR A 23 13.45 57.27 -11.29
C TYR A 23 14.23 56.09 -11.89
N GLU A 24 15.42 56.37 -12.42
CA GLU A 24 16.24 55.40 -13.14
C GLU A 24 16.99 54.42 -12.23
N THR A 25 17.58 53.40 -12.85
CA THR A 25 18.37 52.32 -12.24
C THR A 25 19.58 52.80 -11.44
N ASP A 26 19.89 52.08 -10.35
CA ASP A 26 21.28 51.69 -10.08
C ASP A 26 21.36 50.23 -9.60
N CYS A 27 22.49 49.57 -9.88
CA CYS A 27 22.70 48.13 -9.77
C CYS A 27 23.73 47.79 -8.68
N THR A 28 23.36 47.93 -7.39
CA THR A 28 24.22 47.52 -6.26
C THR A 28 23.72 46.24 -5.59
N THR A 29 24.57 45.20 -5.59
CA THR A 29 24.26 43.85 -5.11
C THR A 29 24.05 43.79 -3.59
N PRO A 30 22.88 43.32 -3.09
CA PRO A 30 22.70 42.98 -1.68
C PRO A 30 23.50 41.71 -1.30
N ALA A 31 24.11 41.70 -0.12
CA ALA A 31 24.78 40.52 0.43
C ALA A 31 23.78 39.38 0.73
N PRO A 32 24.20 38.11 0.72
CA PRO A 32 23.30 36.96 0.90
C PRO A 32 22.78 36.84 2.34
N SER A 33 21.64 37.47 2.62
CA SER A 33 20.89 37.32 3.87
C SER A 33 20.22 35.94 3.94
N CYS A 34 20.79 35.05 4.76
CA CYS A 34 20.20 33.81 5.31
C CYS A 34 19.05 33.17 4.50
N SER A 35 19.40 32.39 3.47
CA SER A 35 18.47 31.44 2.86
C SER A 35 17.99 30.39 3.87
N GLY A 36 16.68 30.14 3.92
CA GLY A 36 16.14 28.93 4.54
C GLY A 36 16.43 27.66 3.73
N GLU A 37 15.77 26.56 4.11
CA GLU A 37 15.75 25.28 3.37
C GLU A 37 17.07 24.46 3.34
N HIS A 38 17.76 24.34 4.49
CA HIS A 38 18.76 23.28 4.71
C HIS A 38 18.51 22.39 5.96
N ILE A 39 17.41 22.63 6.69
CA ILE A 39 17.13 22.03 8.01
C ILE A 39 16.15 20.84 7.88
N GLU A 40 16.58 19.70 7.33
CA GLU A 40 15.74 18.48 7.31
C GLU A 40 16.48 17.15 7.62
N ASN A 41 17.72 16.94 7.18
CA ASN A 41 18.43 15.65 7.44
C ASN A 41 19.19 15.63 8.79
N GLU A 42 19.75 16.76 9.23
CA GLU A 42 20.52 16.84 10.50
C GLU A 42 19.64 16.62 11.73
N GLU A 43 18.39 17.10 11.72
CA GLU A 43 17.44 16.87 12.82
C GLU A 43 17.18 15.38 13.03
N VAL A 44 16.92 14.63 11.95
CA VAL A 44 16.70 13.18 11.99
C VAL A 44 17.96 12.44 12.44
N GLU A 45 19.14 12.82 11.93
CA GLU A 45 20.41 12.23 12.38
C GLU A 45 20.66 12.49 13.88
N SER A 46 20.26 13.66 14.42
CA SER A 46 20.45 14.02 15.83
C SER A 46 19.69 13.13 16.82
N PHE A 47 18.46 12.70 16.50
CA PHE A 47 17.68 11.81 17.39
C PHE A 47 17.77 10.33 17.02
N ARG A 48 18.13 9.96 15.78
CA ARG A 48 18.12 8.56 15.31
C ARG A 48 18.91 7.63 16.22
N ALA A 49 20.10 8.02 16.67
CA ALA A 49 20.94 7.19 17.54
C ALA A 49 20.32 6.93 18.92
N ARG A 50 19.52 7.87 19.44
CA ARG A 50 18.84 7.78 20.74
C ARG A 50 17.51 7.01 20.65
N GLU A 51 16.72 7.30 19.62
CA GLU A 51 15.36 6.78 19.47
C GLU A 51 15.28 5.46 18.70
N TYR A 52 16.28 5.13 17.88
CA TYR A 52 16.32 3.89 17.08
C TYR A 52 17.65 3.14 17.26
N PRO A 53 18.09 2.81 18.49
CA PRO A 53 19.36 2.12 18.74
C PRO A 53 19.47 0.75 18.05
N GLN A 54 18.34 0.13 17.68
CA GLN A 54 18.30 -1.08 16.86
C GLN A 54 18.88 -0.90 15.43
N LEU A 55 19.10 0.35 14.99
CA LEU A 55 19.80 0.70 13.74
C LEU A 55 21.31 0.88 13.91
N ALA A 56 21.89 0.63 15.08
CA ALA A 56 23.34 0.66 15.27
C ALA A 56 24.02 -0.36 14.34
N GLY A 57 24.91 0.12 13.45
CA GLY A 57 25.59 -0.69 12.43
C GLY A 57 24.67 -1.27 11.35
N LYS A 58 23.43 -0.77 11.21
CA LYS A 58 22.37 -1.38 10.40
C LYS A 58 21.58 -0.36 9.59
N ILE A 59 21.25 -0.72 8.35
CA ILE A 59 20.48 0.10 7.42
C ILE A 59 19.17 -0.63 7.13
N TYR A 60 18.04 -0.04 7.52
CA TYR A 60 16.72 -0.62 7.27
C TYR A 60 15.99 0.15 6.18
N LEU A 61 15.49 -0.57 5.17
CA LEU A 61 14.90 -0.02 3.95
C LEU A 61 13.63 -0.77 3.51
N ASP A 62 12.98 -1.52 4.41
CA ASP A 62 11.64 -2.10 4.19
C ASP A 62 10.51 -1.35 4.94
N HIS A 63 10.65 -0.03 5.14
CA HIS A 63 9.65 0.80 5.82
C HIS A 63 8.23 0.71 5.21
N GLY A 64 8.10 0.38 3.92
CA GLY A 64 6.82 0.13 3.26
C GLY A 64 6.16 -1.21 3.63
N GLY A 65 6.91 -2.14 4.24
CA GLY A 65 6.42 -3.40 4.80
C GLY A 65 5.89 -3.18 6.21
N SER A 66 6.79 -2.75 7.09
CA SER A 66 6.52 -2.17 8.42
C SER A 66 7.59 -1.10 8.66
N THR A 67 7.24 0.00 9.33
CA THR A 67 8.29 0.91 9.81
C THR A 67 8.80 0.45 11.19
N LEU A 68 9.74 1.19 11.77
CA LEU A 68 10.34 0.89 13.07
C LEU A 68 9.73 1.77 14.16
N TYR A 69 9.51 1.20 15.34
CA TYR A 69 9.08 1.94 16.53
C TYR A 69 10.25 2.65 17.21
N ALA A 70 9.96 3.80 17.82
CA ALA A 70 10.92 4.54 18.62
C ALA A 70 11.06 3.91 20.02
N LYS A 71 12.28 3.93 20.56
CA LYS A 71 12.64 3.49 21.92
C LYS A 71 11.73 4.14 22.97
N SER A 72 11.61 5.46 22.93
CA SER A 72 10.87 6.20 23.95
C SER A 72 9.37 5.88 23.97
N MET A 73 8.76 5.49 22.83
CA MET A 73 7.37 5.01 22.80
C MET A 73 7.20 3.70 23.59
N VAL A 74 8.16 2.77 23.47
CA VAL A 74 8.15 1.50 24.23
C VAL A 74 8.36 1.76 25.73
N GLU A 75 9.24 2.69 26.09
CA GLU A 75 9.48 3.07 27.49
C GLU A 75 8.28 3.80 28.12
N ASP A 76 7.66 4.73 27.39
CA ASP A 76 6.47 5.48 27.82
C ASP A 76 5.26 4.54 28.00
N PHE A 77 5.03 3.61 27.05
CA PHE A 77 3.98 2.59 27.12
C PHE A 77 4.24 1.53 28.21
N SER A 78 5.48 1.08 28.38
CA SER A 78 5.83 0.10 29.43
C SER A 78 5.64 0.70 30.83
N ARG A 79 6.02 1.96 31.04
CA ARG A 79 5.80 2.69 32.30
C ARG A 79 4.32 2.80 32.63
N ASP A 80 3.50 3.12 31.64
CA ASP A 80 2.03 3.21 31.75
C ASP A 80 1.40 1.87 32.17
N LEU A 81 1.73 0.76 31.49
CA LEU A 81 1.22 -0.58 31.88
C LEU A 81 1.71 -1.06 33.25
N ILE A 82 2.88 -0.63 33.72
CA ILE A 82 3.41 -0.99 35.05
C ILE A 82 2.75 -0.16 36.15
N SER A 83 2.39 1.11 35.87
CA SER A 83 1.90 2.06 36.87
C SER A 83 0.39 2.02 37.08
N ASN A 84 -0.37 1.45 36.14
CA ASN A 84 -1.84 1.53 36.10
C ASN A 84 -2.49 0.14 36.09
N LEU A 85 -3.62 0.01 36.81
CA LEU A 85 -4.46 -1.19 36.76
C LEU A 85 -5.56 -1.02 35.71
N TYR A 86 -5.52 -1.83 34.64
CA TYR A 86 -6.54 -1.84 33.58
C TYR A 86 -7.38 -3.13 33.61
N GLY A 87 -8.69 -2.97 33.53
CA GLY A 87 -9.66 -4.07 33.44
C GLY A 87 -10.08 -4.36 32.01
N ASN A 88 -10.78 -5.47 31.78
CA ASN A 88 -11.48 -5.70 30.51
C ASN A 88 -12.61 -4.66 30.39
N PRO A 89 -12.69 -3.84 29.32
CA PRO A 89 -13.69 -2.77 29.18
C PRO A 89 -15.15 -3.26 29.19
N HIS A 90 -15.42 -4.55 29.01
CA HIS A 90 -16.77 -5.14 29.11
C HIS A 90 -17.16 -5.52 30.55
N SER A 91 -16.92 -4.64 31.53
CA SER A 91 -17.27 -4.87 32.94
C SER A 91 -17.38 -3.56 33.71
N ASP A 92 -18.25 -3.48 34.72
CA ASP A 92 -18.54 -2.23 35.46
C ASP A 92 -17.50 -1.87 36.54
N SER A 93 -16.32 -2.53 36.53
CA SER A 93 -15.25 -2.25 37.50
C SER A 93 -14.55 -0.93 37.17
N THR A 94 -14.07 -0.18 38.16
CA THR A 94 -13.37 1.09 37.91
C THR A 94 -12.16 0.95 36.95
N PRO A 95 -11.29 -0.08 37.07
CA PRO A 95 -10.23 -0.36 36.08
C PRO A 95 -10.75 -0.62 34.66
N SER A 96 -11.95 -1.17 34.51
CA SER A 96 -12.60 -1.44 33.24
C SER A 96 -13.23 -0.18 32.62
N ALA A 97 -13.91 0.64 33.42
CA ALA A 97 -14.45 1.92 32.98
C ALA A 97 -13.35 2.88 32.52
N ILE A 98 -12.23 2.95 33.27
CA ILE A 98 -11.02 3.69 32.86
C ILE A 98 -10.50 3.15 31.51
N ALA A 99 -10.45 1.83 31.33
CA ALA A 99 -10.02 1.23 30.07
C ALA A 99 -10.96 1.58 28.89
N GLY A 100 -12.28 1.59 29.12
CA GLY A 100 -13.29 2.01 28.14
C GLY A 100 -13.11 3.46 27.70
N HIS A 101 -13.21 4.42 28.64
CA HIS A 101 -13.06 5.85 28.33
C HIS A 101 -11.72 6.17 27.65
N ARG A 102 -10.66 5.44 27.97
CA ARG A 102 -9.36 5.61 27.31
C ARG A 102 -9.35 5.10 25.86
N ILE A 103 -10.06 4.02 25.52
CA ILE A 103 -10.25 3.59 24.13
C ILE A 103 -10.94 4.71 23.34
N ASP A 104 -11.97 5.34 23.91
CA ASP A 104 -12.76 6.37 23.24
C ASP A 104 -11.96 7.65 23.00
N ALA A 105 -11.22 8.14 24.00
CA ALA A 105 -10.31 9.27 23.86
C ALA A 105 -9.22 9.03 22.79
N ILE A 106 -8.73 7.79 22.67
CA ILE A 106 -7.76 7.39 21.65
C ILE A 106 -8.41 7.25 20.27
N ARG A 107 -9.67 6.80 20.19
CA ARG A 107 -10.45 6.76 18.94
C ARG A 107 -10.59 8.18 18.37
N GLU A 108 -10.94 9.16 19.19
CA GLU A 108 -10.95 10.57 18.79
C GLU A 108 -9.55 11.09 18.40
N LYS A 109 -8.50 10.75 19.16
CA LYS A 109 -7.12 11.18 18.87
C LYS A 109 -6.65 10.66 17.52
N ALA A 110 -6.92 9.38 17.22
CA ALA A 110 -6.62 8.77 15.93
C ALA A 110 -7.44 9.37 14.78
N LEU A 111 -8.71 9.74 15.01
CA LEU A 111 -9.51 10.51 14.05
C LEU A 111 -8.88 11.90 13.78
N ARG A 112 -8.53 12.65 14.83
CA ARG A 112 -7.86 13.96 14.74
C ARG A 112 -6.51 13.89 13.99
N PHE A 113 -5.73 12.82 14.17
CA PHE A 113 -4.46 12.60 13.43
C PHE A 113 -4.65 12.52 11.90
N PHE A 114 -5.79 12.03 11.42
CA PHE A 114 -6.17 12.05 9.99
C PHE A 114 -7.05 13.24 9.59
N LYS A 115 -7.23 14.21 10.51
CA LYS A 115 -8.15 15.35 10.40
C LYS A 115 -9.59 14.94 10.10
N ALA A 116 -9.95 13.73 10.51
CA ALA A 116 -11.31 13.24 10.48
C ALA A 116 -12.06 13.84 11.67
N ASP A 117 -13.02 14.73 11.38
CA ASP A 117 -13.92 15.31 12.37
C ASP A 117 -14.78 14.21 13.04
N PRO A 118 -14.69 13.98 14.37
CA PRO A 118 -15.48 12.97 15.06
C PRO A 118 -17.00 13.15 14.97
N GLU A 119 -17.51 14.32 14.59
CA GLU A 119 -18.93 14.49 14.29
C GLU A 119 -19.31 13.88 12.94
N LYS A 120 -18.39 13.88 11.97
CA LYS A 120 -18.63 13.41 10.59
C LYS A 120 -18.09 12.01 10.31
N TRP A 121 -17.19 11.51 11.15
CA TRP A 121 -16.49 10.24 11.00
C TRP A 121 -16.61 9.36 12.25
N ASP A 122 -16.52 8.05 12.06
CA ASP A 122 -16.34 7.05 13.12
C ASP A 122 -15.10 6.19 12.80
N LEU A 123 -14.50 5.56 13.80
CA LEU A 123 -13.28 4.74 13.66
C LEU A 123 -13.48 3.39 14.36
N VAL A 124 -13.50 2.34 13.54
CA VAL A 124 -13.61 0.95 13.97
C VAL A 124 -12.20 0.38 14.10
N PHE A 125 -11.78 -0.03 15.30
CA PHE A 125 -10.50 -0.70 15.51
C PHE A 125 -10.54 -2.12 14.94
N VAL A 126 -9.51 -2.48 14.19
CA VAL A 126 -9.36 -3.79 13.54
C VAL A 126 -7.92 -4.30 13.68
N ALA A 127 -7.66 -5.56 13.30
CA ALA A 127 -6.30 -6.11 13.37
C ALA A 127 -5.30 -5.40 12.43
N ASN A 128 -5.74 -4.95 11.25
CA ASN A 128 -4.93 -4.27 10.21
C ASN A 128 -5.83 -3.86 9.02
N ALA A 129 -5.26 -3.18 8.02
CA ALA A 129 -5.94 -2.77 6.79
C ALA A 129 -6.63 -3.91 6.04
N THR A 130 -6.06 -5.13 5.99
CA THR A 130 -6.72 -6.28 5.36
C THR A 130 -7.98 -6.70 6.11
N ALA A 131 -8.00 -6.57 7.44
CA ALA A 131 -9.20 -6.78 8.25
C ALA A 131 -10.25 -5.69 8.02
N ALA A 132 -9.86 -4.41 7.92
CA ALA A 132 -10.76 -3.31 7.55
C ALA A 132 -11.40 -3.52 6.15
N ILE A 133 -10.58 -3.86 5.16
CA ILE A 133 -11.02 -4.18 3.78
C ILE A 133 -12.02 -5.34 3.80
N LYS A 134 -11.70 -6.43 4.52
CA LYS A 134 -12.56 -7.61 4.66
C LYS A 134 -13.89 -7.27 5.34
N LEU A 135 -13.86 -6.55 6.45
CA LEU A 135 -15.05 -6.12 7.18
C LEU A 135 -15.97 -5.28 6.30
N THR A 136 -15.41 -4.31 5.57
CA THR A 136 -16.14 -3.44 4.65
C THR A 136 -16.90 -4.25 3.58
N ILE A 137 -16.24 -5.20 2.91
CA ILE A 137 -16.91 -6.02 1.88
C ILE A 137 -17.95 -6.99 2.48
N GLU A 138 -17.71 -7.56 3.65
CA GLU A 138 -18.68 -8.45 4.31
C GLU A 138 -19.99 -7.70 4.61
N CYS A 139 -19.89 -6.50 5.19
CA CYS A 139 -21.09 -5.71 5.51
C CYS A 139 -21.80 -5.19 4.25
N ILE A 140 -21.06 -4.65 3.26
CA ILE A 140 -21.63 -4.15 2.00
C ILE A 140 -22.32 -5.28 1.21
N LYS A 141 -21.78 -6.50 1.24
CA LYS A 141 -22.39 -7.68 0.62
C LYS A 141 -23.69 -8.08 1.34
N ASP A 142 -23.72 -8.01 2.66
CA ASP A 142 -24.93 -8.28 3.43
C ASP A 142 -26.00 -7.20 3.25
N HIS A 143 -25.62 -5.91 3.16
CA HIS A 143 -26.51 -4.81 2.82
C HIS A 143 -27.07 -4.92 1.38
N ALA A 144 -26.24 -5.32 0.40
CA ALA A 144 -26.71 -5.60 -0.95
C ALA A 144 -27.79 -6.71 -0.93
N ALA A 145 -27.55 -7.78 -0.17
CA ALA A 145 -28.51 -8.87 -0.02
C ALA A 145 -29.80 -8.44 0.70
N SER A 146 -29.74 -7.64 1.77
CA SER A 146 -30.93 -7.17 2.50
C SER A 146 -31.75 -6.14 1.71
N THR A 147 -31.12 -5.38 0.81
CA THR A 147 -31.79 -4.43 -0.10
C THR A 147 -32.18 -5.04 -1.46
N HIS A 148 -32.00 -6.35 -1.63
CA HIS A 148 -32.24 -7.09 -2.89
C HIS A 148 -31.49 -6.51 -4.12
N ARG A 149 -30.31 -5.92 -3.89
CA ARG A 149 -29.40 -5.41 -4.93
C ARG A 149 -28.28 -6.40 -5.23
N GLN A 150 -27.77 -6.38 -6.46
CA GLN A 150 -26.50 -7.04 -6.78
C GLN A 150 -25.33 -6.07 -6.52
N LEU A 151 -24.22 -6.58 -6.01
CA LEU A 151 -23.00 -5.79 -5.77
C LEU A 151 -22.11 -5.77 -7.02
N TRP A 152 -21.77 -4.60 -7.53
CA TRP A 152 -20.74 -4.39 -8.53
C TRP A 152 -19.44 -3.91 -7.87
N TYR A 153 -18.28 -4.44 -8.30
CA TYR A 153 -16.98 -4.08 -7.74
C TYR A 153 -15.97 -3.58 -8.77
N GLY A 154 -15.51 -2.35 -8.62
CA GLY A 154 -14.41 -1.76 -9.38
C GLY A 154 -13.14 -1.67 -8.56
N PHE A 155 -11.97 -1.98 -9.15
CA PHE A 155 -10.69 -1.77 -8.48
C PHE A 155 -9.55 -1.42 -9.45
N HIS A 156 -8.55 -0.68 -8.97
CA HIS A 156 -7.41 -0.27 -9.80
C HIS A 156 -6.31 -1.35 -9.89
N ARG A 157 -5.57 -1.44 -11.02
CA ARG A 157 -4.47 -2.41 -11.23
C ARG A 157 -3.35 -2.38 -10.16
N ASP A 158 -3.13 -1.24 -9.49
CA ASP A 158 -2.14 -1.08 -8.42
C ASP A 158 -2.59 -1.72 -7.09
N ALA A 159 -3.85 -2.18 -6.99
CA ALA A 159 -4.43 -2.80 -5.81
C ALA A 159 -3.55 -3.89 -5.19
N HIS A 160 -3.40 -3.83 -3.87
CA HIS A 160 -2.83 -4.91 -3.07
C HIS A 160 -3.77 -6.14 -3.10
N THR A 161 -3.23 -7.35 -2.88
CA THR A 161 -4.01 -8.61 -2.95
C THR A 161 -5.27 -8.63 -2.08
N SER A 162 -5.29 -7.88 -0.97
CA SER A 162 -6.48 -7.67 -0.11
C SER A 162 -7.65 -7.05 -0.88
N LEU A 163 -7.41 -5.99 -1.66
CA LEU A 163 -8.41 -5.36 -2.53
C LEU A 163 -8.73 -6.24 -3.76
N VAL A 164 -7.73 -6.92 -4.34
CA VAL A 164 -7.97 -7.81 -5.49
C VAL A 164 -8.91 -8.97 -5.11
N GLY A 165 -8.77 -9.52 -3.89
CA GLY A 165 -9.58 -10.63 -3.40
C GLY A 165 -11.08 -10.35 -3.26
N ILE A 166 -11.49 -9.08 -3.09
CA ILE A 166 -12.91 -8.69 -3.04
C ILE A 166 -13.67 -9.15 -4.30
N ARG A 167 -13.01 -9.17 -5.47
CA ARG A 167 -13.66 -9.52 -6.75
C ARG A 167 -14.27 -10.92 -6.75
N GLU A 168 -13.74 -11.85 -5.95
CA GLU A 168 -14.22 -13.23 -5.83
C GLU A 168 -15.51 -13.34 -5.00
N LEU A 169 -15.93 -12.24 -4.34
CA LEU A 169 -17.14 -12.17 -3.52
C LEU A 169 -18.38 -11.64 -4.28
N THR A 170 -18.22 -11.27 -5.56
CA THR A 170 -19.27 -10.85 -6.49
C THR A 170 -19.13 -11.51 -7.87
N THR A 171 -20.24 -11.65 -8.60
CA THR A 171 -20.26 -12.07 -10.01
C THR A 171 -19.96 -10.94 -11.00
N THR A 172 -20.02 -9.67 -10.60
CA THR A 172 -19.77 -8.52 -11.48
C THR A 172 -18.65 -7.64 -10.93
N SER A 173 -17.48 -7.71 -11.54
CA SER A 173 -16.33 -6.88 -11.17
C SER A 173 -15.53 -6.39 -12.38
N ARG A 174 -14.75 -5.31 -12.19
CA ARG A 174 -13.85 -4.72 -13.18
C ARG A 174 -12.52 -4.31 -12.53
N CYS A 175 -11.41 -4.76 -13.13
CA CYS A 175 -10.11 -4.15 -12.93
C CYS A 175 -9.97 -2.96 -13.90
N PHE A 176 -9.53 -1.80 -13.40
CA PHE A 176 -9.19 -0.63 -14.20
C PHE A 176 -7.69 -0.63 -14.48
N ALA A 177 -7.30 -0.67 -15.76
CA ALA A 177 -5.90 -0.84 -16.13
C ALA A 177 -5.08 0.46 -16.11
N SER A 178 -5.69 1.63 -15.93
CA SER A 178 -4.99 2.91 -15.76
C SER A 178 -5.86 3.95 -15.05
N ASP A 179 -5.24 4.98 -14.52
CA ASP A 179 -5.88 6.14 -13.88
C ASP A 179 -6.87 6.82 -14.84
N ASN A 180 -6.49 6.97 -16.12
CA ASN A 180 -7.36 7.50 -17.18
C ASN A 180 -8.56 6.59 -17.53
N GLU A 181 -8.52 5.28 -17.23
CA GLU A 181 -9.74 4.45 -17.34
C GLU A 181 -10.72 4.71 -16.20
N VAL A 182 -10.22 4.98 -14.99
CA VAL A 182 -11.05 5.37 -13.84
C VAL A 182 -11.70 6.71 -14.12
N GLU A 183 -10.91 7.68 -14.58
CA GLU A 183 -11.40 9.03 -14.93
C GLU A 183 -12.46 8.95 -16.03
N LYS A 184 -12.17 8.32 -17.18
CA LYS A 184 -13.18 8.15 -18.26
C LYS A 184 -14.43 7.40 -17.82
N TRP A 185 -14.31 6.43 -16.91
CA TRP A 185 -15.48 5.75 -16.33
C TRP A 185 -16.35 6.70 -15.51
N ILE A 186 -15.74 7.54 -14.66
CA ILE A 186 -16.44 8.54 -13.85
C ILE A 186 -17.03 9.64 -14.74
N GLU A 187 -16.30 10.08 -15.77
CA GLU A 187 -16.75 11.11 -16.73
C GLU A 187 -17.93 10.67 -17.56
N CYS A 188 -17.92 9.43 -18.07
CA CYS A 188 -19.04 8.83 -18.79
C CYS A 188 -20.17 8.35 -17.84
N GLY A 189 -20.40 9.04 -16.71
CA GLY A 189 -21.49 8.78 -15.76
C GLY A 189 -21.48 7.38 -15.15
N GLY A 190 -20.31 6.74 -15.04
CA GLY A 190 -20.16 5.36 -14.56
C GLY A 190 -20.34 4.28 -15.64
N THR A 191 -20.27 4.62 -16.93
CA THR A 191 -20.52 3.67 -18.04
C THR A 191 -19.52 2.50 -18.09
N GLY A 192 -20.04 1.28 -18.18
CA GLY A 192 -19.27 0.05 -17.95
C GLY A 192 -19.04 -0.30 -16.48
N GLY A 193 -19.66 0.42 -15.54
CA GLY A 193 -19.75 0.09 -14.12
C GLY A 193 -21.18 -0.21 -13.66
N PRO A 194 -21.57 0.14 -12.41
CA PRO A 194 -22.79 -0.36 -11.78
C PRO A 194 -24.05 0.07 -12.53
N LEU A 195 -25.02 -0.84 -12.66
CA LEU A 195 -26.35 -0.58 -13.24
C LEU A 195 -27.30 0.03 -12.19
N PRO A 196 -28.41 0.71 -12.58
CA PRO A 196 -29.23 1.49 -11.64
C PRO A 196 -29.91 0.74 -10.48
N ARG A 197 -29.94 -0.59 -10.51
CA ARG A 197 -30.46 -1.44 -9.42
C ARG A 197 -29.35 -2.21 -8.68
N GLN A 198 -28.10 -1.88 -8.94
CA GLN A 198 -26.94 -2.43 -8.25
C GLN A 198 -26.47 -1.52 -7.11
N LEU A 199 -25.64 -2.08 -6.25
CA LEU A 199 -24.82 -1.36 -5.29
C LEU A 199 -23.40 -1.32 -5.86
N GLY A 200 -22.79 -0.15 -6.00
CA GLY A 200 -21.42 0.00 -6.46
C GLY A 200 -20.43 0.08 -5.30
N LEU A 201 -19.29 -0.59 -5.41
CA LEU A 201 -18.10 -0.35 -4.60
C LEU A 201 -16.90 -0.15 -5.53
N PHE A 202 -16.20 0.97 -5.39
CA PHE A 202 -14.91 1.21 -6.05
C PHE A 202 -13.79 1.27 -5.02
N ALA A 203 -12.72 0.50 -5.20
CA ALA A 203 -11.61 0.46 -4.25
C ALA A 203 -10.23 0.59 -4.89
N TYR A 204 -9.36 1.38 -4.27
CA TYR A 204 -8.03 1.67 -4.80
C TYR A 204 -7.04 1.98 -3.66
N PRO A 205 -5.74 1.76 -3.87
CA PRO A 205 -4.73 2.18 -2.90
C PRO A 205 -4.43 3.68 -3.05
N GLY A 206 -4.27 4.39 -1.94
CA GLY A 206 -3.80 5.78 -1.95
C GLY A 206 -2.33 5.90 -2.38
N GLN A 207 -1.53 4.84 -2.14
CA GLN A 207 -0.15 4.71 -2.61
C GLN A 207 0.14 3.25 -3.00
N SER A 208 0.79 3.06 -4.14
CA SER A 208 1.19 1.73 -4.62
C SER A 208 2.27 1.13 -3.73
N ASN A 209 1.96 0.01 -3.06
CA ASN A 209 2.90 -0.72 -2.22
C ASN A 209 4.09 -1.33 -3.01
N MET A 210 3.99 -1.41 -4.34
CA MET A 210 5.10 -1.76 -5.22
C MET A 210 5.98 -0.55 -5.56
N THR A 211 5.45 0.44 -6.28
CA THR A 211 6.24 1.51 -6.92
C THR A 211 6.31 2.81 -6.13
N GLY A 212 5.59 2.93 -5.01
CA GLY A 212 5.52 4.16 -4.22
C GLY A 212 4.68 5.29 -4.82
N ARG A 213 4.17 5.15 -6.06
CA ARG A 213 3.33 6.17 -6.68
C ARG A 213 2.06 6.42 -5.87
N ARG A 214 1.64 7.68 -5.77
CA ARG A 214 0.38 8.09 -5.14
C ARG A 214 -0.72 8.20 -6.19
N LEU A 215 -1.93 7.81 -5.84
CA LEU A 215 -3.09 7.81 -6.75
C LEU A 215 -4.01 9.00 -6.42
N PRO A 216 -4.79 9.53 -7.39
CA PRO A 216 -5.65 10.69 -7.16
C PRO A 216 -6.68 10.48 -6.04
N LEU A 217 -6.58 11.29 -4.98
CA LEU A 217 -7.54 11.29 -3.86
C LEU A 217 -8.86 12.01 -4.18
N THR A 218 -8.97 12.64 -5.36
CA THR A 218 -10.17 13.36 -5.83
C THR A 218 -11.26 12.44 -6.37
N TRP A 219 -10.94 11.19 -6.71
CA TRP A 219 -11.88 10.24 -7.31
C TRP A 219 -13.18 10.02 -6.51
N PRO A 220 -13.24 9.98 -5.16
CA PRO A 220 -14.50 9.81 -4.44
C PRO A 220 -15.47 10.99 -4.61
N GLY A 221 -14.96 12.23 -4.56
CA GLY A 221 -15.75 13.41 -4.89
C GLY A 221 -16.24 13.41 -6.34
N MET A 222 -15.39 13.00 -7.29
CA MET A 222 -15.78 12.85 -8.69
C MET A 222 -16.85 11.76 -8.88
N ILE A 223 -16.73 10.62 -8.19
CA ILE A 223 -17.70 9.50 -8.21
C ILE A 223 -19.06 9.98 -7.72
N ARG A 224 -19.13 10.56 -6.52
CA ARG A 224 -20.40 11.06 -5.95
C ARG A 224 -21.03 12.18 -6.79
N LYS A 225 -20.23 13.00 -7.48
CA LYS A 225 -20.71 14.07 -8.36
C LYS A 225 -21.18 13.60 -9.73
N LYS A 226 -20.54 12.60 -10.36
CA LYS A 226 -20.82 12.19 -11.75
C LYS A 226 -21.57 10.85 -11.87
N ILE A 227 -21.43 9.91 -10.94
CA ILE A 227 -22.07 8.58 -11.01
C ILE A 227 -23.43 8.60 -10.28
N LEU A 228 -24.35 9.42 -10.78
CA LEU A 228 -25.69 9.58 -10.19
C LEU A 228 -26.63 8.39 -10.44
N ARG A 229 -26.27 7.50 -11.37
CA ARG A 229 -27.16 6.42 -11.84
C ARG A 229 -27.33 5.26 -10.85
N ALA A 230 -26.42 5.08 -9.89
CA ALA A 230 -26.42 3.99 -8.92
C ALA A 230 -25.58 4.37 -7.68
N ASN A 231 -26.06 4.06 -6.47
CA ASN A 231 -25.32 4.27 -5.22
C ASN A 231 -23.95 3.59 -5.30
N THR A 232 -22.88 4.39 -5.39
CA THR A 232 -21.51 3.91 -5.61
C THR A 232 -20.59 4.44 -4.51
N TYR A 233 -20.16 3.54 -3.62
CA TYR A 233 -19.31 3.84 -2.48
C TYR A 233 -17.84 3.62 -2.80
N THR A 234 -16.96 4.19 -1.98
CA THR A 234 -15.50 4.19 -2.18
C THR A 234 -14.73 3.68 -0.97
N LEU A 235 -13.76 2.79 -1.22
CA LEU A 235 -12.87 2.21 -0.22
C LEU A 235 -11.40 2.51 -0.57
N LEU A 236 -10.76 3.35 0.24
CA LEU A 236 -9.34 3.68 0.09
C LEU A 236 -8.49 2.73 0.95
N ASP A 237 -7.57 1.98 0.32
CA ASP A 237 -6.44 1.36 1.05
C ASP A 237 -5.37 2.43 1.26
N ALA A 238 -5.40 3.07 2.43
CA ALA A 238 -4.45 4.09 2.83
C ALA A 238 -3.19 3.52 3.48
N ALA A 239 -3.06 2.19 3.64
CA ALA A 239 -2.04 1.58 4.48
C ALA A 239 -0.59 1.86 4.04
N ALA A 240 -0.37 2.06 2.73
CA ALA A 240 0.93 2.47 2.19
C ALA A 240 1.06 3.99 1.97
N LEU A 241 -0.04 4.75 2.02
CA LEU A 241 -0.03 6.21 1.91
C LEU A 241 0.27 6.85 3.28
N ALA A 242 -0.49 6.46 4.29
CA ALA A 242 -0.42 7.00 5.65
C ALA A 242 0.91 6.73 6.39
N SER A 243 1.80 5.88 5.84
CA SER A 243 3.17 5.70 6.37
C SER A 243 4.12 6.84 5.99
N THR A 244 3.80 7.64 4.96
CA THR A 244 4.69 8.67 4.42
C THR A 244 3.95 9.94 3.95
N ALA A 245 2.66 10.09 4.28
CA ALA A 245 1.83 11.23 3.86
C ALA A 245 0.81 11.60 4.94
N GLN A 246 0.51 12.90 5.07
CA GLN A 246 -0.69 13.33 5.77
C GLN A 246 -1.91 12.97 4.93
N LEU A 247 -2.76 12.08 5.43
CA LEU A 247 -4.12 11.94 4.93
C LEU A 247 -4.98 13.02 5.59
N ASP A 248 -5.78 13.74 4.80
CA ASP A 248 -6.60 14.85 5.25
C ASP A 248 -8.07 14.53 4.93
N LEU A 249 -8.86 14.23 5.96
CA LEU A 249 -10.26 13.81 5.84
C LEU A 249 -11.26 14.90 6.23
N SER A 250 -10.81 16.15 6.29
CA SER A 250 -11.61 17.32 6.66
C SER A 250 -12.72 17.63 5.65
N ASN A 251 -12.44 17.49 4.33
CA ASN A 251 -13.44 17.64 3.28
C ASN A 251 -14.19 16.31 3.02
N THR A 252 -15.33 16.12 3.67
CA THR A 252 -16.17 14.92 3.48
C THR A 252 -16.72 14.77 2.06
N HIS A 253 -16.92 15.86 1.31
CA HIS A 253 -17.43 15.79 -0.06
C HIS A 253 -16.42 15.16 -1.04
N GLU A 254 -15.11 15.27 -0.77
CA GLU A 254 -14.04 14.69 -1.59
C GLU A 254 -13.44 13.41 -1.01
N SER A 255 -13.49 13.24 0.32
CA SER A 255 -12.93 12.07 1.03
C SER A 255 -13.61 10.73 0.67
N PRO A 256 -12.92 9.59 0.79
CA PRO A 256 -13.55 8.27 0.64
C PRO A 256 -14.73 8.04 1.61
N ASP A 257 -15.60 7.10 1.30
CA ASP A 257 -16.64 6.65 2.25
C ASP A 257 -16.05 5.78 3.37
N PHE A 258 -15.04 4.98 3.01
CA PHE A 258 -14.34 4.04 3.87
C PHE A 258 -12.82 4.16 3.66
N VAL A 259 -12.05 4.17 4.75
CA VAL A 259 -10.56 4.18 4.69
C VAL A 259 -10.01 3.05 5.55
N ALA A 260 -9.21 2.18 4.93
CA ALA A 260 -8.53 1.07 5.60
C ALA A 260 -7.04 1.37 5.81
N LEU A 261 -6.53 1.18 7.04
CA LEU A 261 -5.13 1.40 7.37
C LEU A 261 -4.60 0.49 8.50
N SER A 262 -3.27 0.50 8.68
CA SER A 262 -2.57 -0.22 9.75
C SER A 262 -1.61 0.72 10.46
N PHE A 263 -1.72 0.89 11.78
CA PHE A 263 -0.91 1.84 12.53
C PHE A 263 0.57 1.43 12.63
N TYR A 264 0.87 0.12 12.63
CA TYR A 264 2.26 -0.37 12.56
C TYR A 264 3.02 0.09 11.29
N LYS A 265 2.32 0.47 10.21
CA LYS A 265 2.98 1.05 9.03
C LYS A 265 3.37 2.53 9.22
N ILE A 266 2.74 3.23 10.17
CA ILE A 266 3.01 4.64 10.49
C ILE A 266 4.01 4.75 11.64
N PHE A 267 3.86 3.91 12.67
CA PHE A 267 4.57 4.02 13.94
C PHE A 267 5.45 2.80 14.29
N GLY A 268 5.42 1.72 13.50
CA GLY A 268 6.13 0.45 13.75
C GLY A 268 5.47 -0.44 14.82
N PHE A 269 4.81 0.18 15.78
CA PHE A 269 3.95 -0.43 16.81
C PHE A 269 2.96 0.67 17.24
N PRO A 270 1.70 0.36 17.60
CA PRO A 270 1.09 -0.95 17.82
C PRO A 270 0.65 -1.75 16.59
N ASN A 271 0.53 -3.07 16.80
CA ASN A 271 -0.10 -4.01 15.87
C ASN A 271 -1.64 -3.93 15.95
N VAL A 272 -2.18 -2.80 15.50
CA VAL A 272 -3.61 -2.56 15.31
C VAL A 272 -3.80 -1.74 14.02
N GLY A 273 -5.01 -1.72 13.49
CA GLY A 273 -5.41 -0.91 12.34
C GLY A 273 -6.77 -0.28 12.55
N ALA A 274 -7.23 0.46 11.54
CA ALA A 274 -8.51 1.13 11.56
C ALA A 274 -9.28 0.94 10.25
N LEU A 275 -10.60 0.87 10.37
CA LEU A 275 -11.55 1.25 9.33
C LEU A 275 -12.18 2.59 9.76
N LEU A 276 -11.81 3.68 9.09
CA LEU A 276 -12.51 4.95 9.24
C LEU A 276 -13.74 4.94 8.34
N VAL A 277 -14.87 5.36 8.89
CA VAL A 277 -16.19 5.35 8.23
C VAL A 277 -16.77 6.75 8.23
N GLN A 278 -17.13 7.28 7.06
CA GLN A 278 -17.90 8.52 6.99
C GLN A 278 -19.33 8.25 7.45
N LYS A 279 -19.85 8.97 8.45
CA LYS A 279 -21.14 8.63 9.11
C LYS A 279 -22.35 8.67 8.18
N SER A 280 -22.30 9.46 7.09
CA SER A 280 -23.27 9.43 5.98
C SER A 280 -23.39 8.04 5.31
N SER A 281 -22.29 7.31 5.23
CA SER A 281 -22.15 6.02 4.55
C SER A 281 -22.11 4.82 5.52
N SER A 282 -22.26 5.03 6.84
CA SER A 282 -22.30 3.93 7.84
C SER A 282 -23.48 2.98 7.65
N HIS A 283 -24.59 3.47 7.08
CA HIS A 283 -25.83 2.73 6.90
C HIS A 283 -25.73 1.49 5.97
N VAL A 284 -24.66 1.37 5.16
CA VAL A 284 -24.39 0.15 4.39
C VAL A 284 -23.52 -0.87 5.15
N LEU A 285 -23.07 -0.54 6.36
CA LEU A 285 -22.34 -1.45 7.25
C LEU A 285 -23.26 -2.11 8.29
N THR A 286 -24.33 -1.44 8.73
CA THR A 286 -25.21 -1.91 9.82
C THR A 286 -26.01 -3.17 9.50
N ASN A 287 -26.18 -3.54 8.23
CA ASN A 287 -26.89 -4.76 7.82
C ASN A 287 -26.03 -6.04 7.83
N ARG A 288 -24.77 -5.99 8.32
CA ARG A 288 -23.90 -7.15 8.55
C ARG A 288 -24.64 -8.28 9.26
N LYS A 289 -24.53 -9.53 8.76
CA LYS A 289 -25.21 -10.69 9.37
C LYS A 289 -24.45 -11.32 10.53
N TYR A 290 -23.11 -11.30 10.51
CA TYR A 290 -22.29 -11.78 11.63
C TYR A 290 -22.39 -10.86 12.85
N PHE A 291 -22.27 -11.43 14.05
CA PHE A 291 -22.08 -10.71 15.31
C PHE A 291 -21.24 -11.57 16.26
N GLY A 292 -20.49 -10.91 17.14
CA GLY A 292 -19.85 -11.50 18.31
C GLY A 292 -20.47 -10.99 19.61
N GLY A 293 -19.84 -11.27 20.75
CA GLY A 293 -20.11 -10.52 21.97
C GLY A 293 -19.68 -9.05 21.79
N GLY A 294 -20.23 -8.14 22.60
CA GLY A 294 -19.92 -6.70 22.51
C GLY A 294 -20.64 -5.93 21.41
N THR A 295 -21.04 -6.58 20.30
CA THR A 295 -21.82 -5.99 19.18
C THR A 295 -23.33 -6.27 19.25
N VAL A 296 -23.80 -6.92 20.32
CA VAL A 296 -25.20 -7.26 20.60
C VAL A 296 -25.56 -6.99 22.06
N ASP A 297 -26.80 -6.57 22.29
CA ASP A 297 -27.36 -6.30 23.62
C ASP A 297 -28.16 -7.50 24.16
N MET A 298 -28.79 -8.28 23.28
CA MET A 298 -29.51 -9.50 23.66
C MET A 298 -29.53 -10.51 22.50
N VAL A 299 -29.40 -11.80 22.82
CA VAL A 299 -29.45 -12.92 21.86
C VAL A 299 -30.30 -14.04 22.44
N VAL A 300 -31.29 -14.51 21.69
CA VAL A 300 -32.06 -15.73 22.03
C VAL A 300 -31.51 -16.90 21.22
N THR A 301 -31.30 -18.03 21.88
CA THR A 301 -30.60 -19.21 21.31
C THR A 301 -31.37 -20.52 21.45
N ILE A 302 -32.46 -20.53 22.22
CA ILE A 302 -33.32 -21.68 22.48
C ILE A 302 -34.73 -21.27 22.07
N ASN A 303 -35.35 -22.07 21.18
CA ASN A 303 -36.69 -21.88 20.60
C ASN A 303 -36.89 -20.61 19.73
N ASP A 304 -35.91 -19.72 19.64
CA ASP A 304 -35.87 -18.58 18.72
C ASP A 304 -34.43 -18.37 18.19
N ILE A 305 -34.28 -17.56 17.15
CA ILE A 305 -33.03 -17.11 16.52
C ILE A 305 -32.83 -15.59 16.58
N TRP A 306 -33.73 -14.86 17.26
CA TRP A 306 -33.73 -13.40 17.36
C TRP A 306 -32.52 -12.85 18.14
N HIS A 307 -32.02 -11.69 17.71
CA HIS A 307 -31.00 -10.91 18.42
C HIS A 307 -31.19 -9.40 18.24
N ALA A 308 -30.86 -8.62 19.25
CA ALA A 308 -30.69 -7.16 19.17
C ALA A 308 -29.20 -6.81 19.05
N ARG A 309 -28.88 -5.99 18.04
CA ARG A 309 -27.57 -5.37 17.86
C ARG A 309 -27.52 -4.04 18.59
N LYS A 310 -26.33 -3.66 19.04
CA LYS A 310 -26.05 -2.27 19.37
C LYS A 310 -26.24 -1.37 18.16
N THR A 311 -26.75 -0.16 18.40
CA THR A 311 -27.04 0.84 17.36
C THR A 311 -26.56 2.26 17.70
N ALA A 312 -25.90 2.44 18.84
CA ALA A 312 -25.46 3.76 19.34
C ALA A 312 -24.37 4.40 18.47
N SER A 313 -23.40 3.61 18.00
CA SER A 313 -22.30 4.04 17.13
C SER A 313 -22.06 3.03 15.99
N THR A 314 -21.20 3.38 15.03
CA THR A 314 -20.82 2.45 13.95
C THR A 314 -19.79 1.44 14.46
N HIS A 315 -18.90 1.85 15.36
CA HIS A 315 -17.92 0.95 15.96
C HIS A 315 -18.57 -0.07 16.92
N ASP A 316 -19.55 0.31 17.74
CA ASP A 316 -20.32 -0.61 18.60
C ASP A 316 -20.98 -1.75 17.83
N ALA A 317 -21.36 -1.53 16.56
CA ALA A 317 -22.03 -2.54 15.73
C ALA A 317 -21.03 -3.51 15.03
N LEU A 318 -19.72 -3.23 15.10
CA LEU A 318 -18.68 -3.86 14.27
C LEU A 318 -17.45 -4.37 15.06
N GLU A 319 -17.17 -3.84 16.24
CA GLU A 319 -16.04 -4.23 17.11
C GLU A 319 -16.36 -5.51 17.91
N ASP A 320 -16.33 -6.66 17.23
CA ASP A 320 -16.66 -7.95 17.85
C ASP A 320 -15.68 -8.35 18.97
N GLY A 321 -16.21 -8.55 20.18
CA GLY A 321 -15.52 -9.09 21.34
C GLY A 321 -14.82 -8.03 22.20
N THR A 322 -13.84 -8.46 22.98
CA THR A 322 -12.95 -7.52 23.70
C THR A 322 -11.90 -7.00 22.73
N LEU A 323 -11.89 -5.68 22.49
CA LEU A 323 -10.85 -5.00 21.72
C LEU A 323 -9.44 -5.29 22.27
N PRO A 324 -8.38 -5.19 21.46
CA PRO A 324 -6.99 -5.29 21.93
C PRO A 324 -6.59 -3.99 22.67
N PHE A 325 -7.22 -3.70 23.80
CA PHE A 325 -7.19 -2.39 24.46
C PHE A 325 -5.79 -1.92 24.86
N HIS A 326 -4.90 -2.82 25.30
CA HIS A 326 -3.48 -2.48 25.51
C HIS A 326 -2.77 -2.04 24.21
N SER A 327 -3.08 -2.66 23.06
CA SER A 327 -2.57 -2.21 21.75
C SER A 327 -3.19 -0.88 21.31
N ILE A 328 -4.39 -0.53 21.80
CA ILE A 328 -4.99 0.79 21.60
C ILE A 328 -4.29 1.82 22.51
N PHE A 329 -3.99 1.51 23.76
CA PHE A 329 -3.22 2.40 24.65
C PHE A 329 -1.82 2.69 24.11
N ALA A 330 -1.17 1.72 23.47
CA ALA A 330 0.08 1.95 22.74
C ALA A 330 -0.05 2.94 21.57
N LEU A 331 -1.23 3.12 20.97
CA LEU A 331 -1.46 4.08 19.89
C LEU A 331 -1.41 5.53 20.40
N ASP A 332 -1.86 5.77 21.64
CA ASP A 332 -1.78 7.05 22.33
C ASP A 332 -0.34 7.55 22.42
N HIS A 333 0.54 6.67 22.95
CA HIS A 333 1.98 6.88 23.03
C HIS A 333 2.61 6.99 21.66
N ALA A 334 2.25 6.12 20.71
CA ALA A 334 2.78 6.16 19.35
C ALA A 334 2.55 7.52 18.68
N ILE A 335 1.34 8.09 18.79
CA ILE A 335 1.02 9.43 18.27
C ILE A 335 1.82 10.51 19.02
N ASN A 336 1.84 10.49 20.36
CA ASN A 336 2.60 11.45 21.18
C ASN A 336 4.09 11.49 20.80
N VAL A 337 4.72 10.32 20.65
CA VAL A 337 6.14 10.22 20.30
C VAL A 337 6.38 10.62 18.84
N HIS A 338 5.43 10.38 17.93
CA HIS A 338 5.56 10.81 16.54
C HIS A 338 5.54 12.34 16.40
N GLU A 339 4.62 13.01 17.11
CA GLU A 339 4.56 14.48 17.19
C GLU A 339 5.82 15.04 17.89
N ARG A 340 6.31 14.38 18.94
CA ARG A 340 7.54 14.74 19.67
C ARG A 340 8.82 14.63 18.83
N LEU A 341 8.87 13.74 17.83
CA LEU A 341 10.07 13.49 17.01
C LEU A 341 10.04 14.16 15.63
N TYR A 342 8.86 14.39 15.05
CA TYR A 342 8.72 14.94 13.68
C TYR A 342 7.93 16.26 13.64
N GLY A 343 7.68 16.88 14.80
CA GLY A 343 6.98 18.16 14.93
C GLY A 343 5.45 18.04 14.90
N SER A 344 4.76 19.17 15.01
CA SER A 344 3.29 19.25 15.19
C SER A 344 2.45 18.80 13.99
N GLU A 345 3.06 18.69 12.80
CA GLU A 345 2.42 18.11 11.59
C GLU A 345 3.33 17.00 11.05
N PRO A 346 3.50 15.89 11.81
CA PRO A 346 4.64 14.98 11.64
C PRO A 346 4.62 14.28 10.27
N MET A 347 3.42 13.97 9.76
CA MET A 347 3.28 13.35 8.44
C MET A 347 3.58 14.31 7.28
N LYS A 348 3.51 15.64 7.47
CA LYS A 348 3.99 16.63 6.49
C LYS A 348 5.51 16.73 6.48
N PHE A 349 6.16 16.63 7.64
CA PHE A 349 7.63 16.54 7.73
C PHE A 349 8.12 15.29 7.01
N ILE A 350 7.62 14.11 7.41
CA ILE A 350 8.03 12.82 6.84
C ILE A 350 7.77 12.77 5.32
N SER A 351 6.68 13.38 4.84
CA SER A 351 6.37 13.42 3.40
C SER A 351 7.31 14.32 2.58
N ARG A 352 7.95 15.34 3.18
CA ARG A 352 8.99 16.14 2.51
C ARG A 352 10.34 15.41 2.53
N HIS A 353 10.76 15.00 3.73
CA HIS A 353 12.00 14.27 3.97
C HIS A 353 12.12 13.01 3.08
N THR A 354 11.11 12.15 3.07
CA THR A 354 11.11 10.93 2.22
C THR A 354 10.98 11.22 0.72
N ALA A 355 10.45 12.37 0.31
CA ALA A 355 10.45 12.79 -1.09
C ALA A 355 11.85 13.26 -1.54
N GLN A 356 12.54 14.05 -0.72
CA GLN A 356 13.94 14.45 -0.98
C GLN A 356 14.87 13.24 -1.01
N LEU A 357 14.80 12.37 0.01
CA LEU A 357 15.60 11.16 0.08
C LEU A 357 15.31 10.21 -1.10
N SER A 358 14.05 10.02 -1.48
CA SER A 358 13.72 9.17 -2.65
C SER A 358 14.16 9.80 -3.97
N LYS A 359 14.22 11.13 -4.11
CA LYS A 359 14.87 11.79 -5.26
C LYS A 359 16.36 11.51 -5.31
N GLN A 360 17.09 11.75 -4.21
CA GLN A 360 18.54 11.50 -4.14
C GLN A 360 18.87 10.03 -4.48
N LEU A 361 18.07 9.10 -3.96
CA LEU A 361 18.20 7.67 -4.25
C LEU A 361 17.88 7.35 -5.72
N TYR A 362 16.77 7.87 -6.26
CA TYR A 362 16.38 7.65 -7.66
C TYR A 362 17.45 8.14 -8.62
N ASP A 363 17.90 9.37 -8.48
CA ASP A 363 18.94 9.98 -9.32
C ASP A 363 20.25 9.17 -9.22
N SER A 364 20.62 8.72 -8.02
CA SER A 364 21.81 7.88 -7.80
C SER A 364 21.71 6.50 -8.46
N LEU A 365 20.57 5.80 -8.31
CA LEU A 365 20.31 4.51 -8.96
C LEU A 365 20.31 4.66 -10.49
N CYS A 366 19.64 5.69 -11.01
CA CYS A 366 19.59 5.99 -12.43
C CYS A 366 20.95 6.40 -13.03
N ASN A 367 21.94 6.76 -12.21
CA ASN A 367 23.30 7.05 -12.63
C ASN A 367 24.29 5.87 -12.49
N LEU A 368 23.90 4.72 -11.93
CA LEU A 368 24.79 3.54 -11.88
C LEU A 368 24.98 2.92 -13.29
N ARG A 369 26.23 2.79 -13.72
CA ARG A 369 26.64 2.26 -15.03
C ARG A 369 27.75 1.23 -14.90
N HIS A 370 27.72 0.18 -15.72
CA HIS A 370 28.89 -0.67 -15.97
C HIS A 370 29.89 0.09 -16.85
N ARG A 371 31.15 -0.37 -16.91
CA ARG A 371 32.21 0.23 -17.75
C ARG A 371 31.84 0.37 -19.22
N ASN A 372 30.97 -0.50 -19.74
CA ASN A 372 30.47 -0.45 -21.12
C ASN A 372 29.29 0.52 -21.36
N GLY A 373 28.96 1.38 -20.38
CA GLY A 373 27.91 2.39 -20.50
C GLY A 373 26.48 1.88 -20.32
N LYS A 374 26.25 0.57 -20.10
CA LYS A 374 24.90 0.05 -19.78
C LYS A 374 24.48 0.41 -18.34
N PRO A 375 23.19 0.65 -18.07
CA PRO A 375 22.68 0.84 -16.71
C PRO A 375 22.75 -0.45 -15.88
N VAL A 376 23.13 -0.32 -14.62
CA VAL A 376 23.19 -1.43 -13.65
C VAL A 376 21.82 -1.69 -13.02
N VAL A 377 20.96 -0.66 -12.99
CA VAL A 377 19.65 -0.68 -12.33
C VAL A 377 18.56 -0.28 -13.30
N ARG A 378 17.50 -1.10 -13.39
CA ARG A 378 16.25 -0.76 -14.08
C ARG A 378 15.17 -0.45 -13.04
N VAL A 379 14.86 0.84 -12.87
CA VAL A 379 13.77 1.31 -11.99
C VAL A 379 12.41 1.18 -12.69
N TYR A 380 11.38 0.82 -11.94
CA TYR A 380 9.99 0.77 -12.39
C TYR A 380 9.18 1.90 -11.72
N LYS A 381 8.64 2.80 -12.54
CA LYS A 381 7.75 3.90 -12.12
C LYS A 381 6.69 4.17 -13.18
N GLU A 382 5.66 4.95 -12.85
CA GLU A 382 4.72 5.46 -13.84
C GLU A 382 5.32 6.66 -14.59
N PRO A 383 5.08 6.84 -15.92
CA PRO A 383 5.58 8.01 -16.64
C PRO A 383 5.17 9.36 -16.02
N THR A 384 4.00 9.43 -15.39
CA THR A 384 3.43 10.61 -14.73
C THR A 384 3.98 10.90 -13.32
N THR A 385 4.88 10.07 -12.78
CA THR A 385 5.37 10.18 -11.39
C THR A 385 6.76 10.79 -11.30
N ILE A 386 6.99 11.67 -10.31
CA ILE A 386 8.23 12.43 -10.16
C ILE A 386 8.81 12.19 -8.76
N TYR A 387 9.96 11.52 -8.67
CA TYR A 387 10.70 11.42 -7.41
C TYR A 387 11.16 12.81 -6.97
N GLY A 388 10.82 13.19 -5.74
CA GLY A 388 10.94 14.56 -5.23
C GLY A 388 9.60 15.29 -5.11
N ASP A 389 8.60 14.95 -5.92
CA ASP A 389 7.23 15.44 -5.72
C ASP A 389 6.46 14.51 -4.77
N SER A 390 6.28 14.98 -3.54
CA SER A 390 5.49 14.30 -2.53
C SER A 390 4.00 14.13 -2.88
N LYS A 391 3.45 14.83 -3.89
CA LYS A 391 2.05 14.65 -4.31
C LYS A 391 1.87 13.40 -5.18
N THR A 392 2.77 13.15 -6.13
CA THR A 392 2.70 11.99 -7.03
C THR A 392 3.51 10.77 -6.58
N GLN A 393 4.50 10.92 -5.69
CA GLN A 393 5.43 9.85 -5.33
C GLN A 393 5.79 9.83 -3.84
N GLY A 394 5.70 8.65 -3.22
CA GLY A 394 6.20 8.39 -1.86
C GLY A 394 7.59 7.75 -1.85
N GLY A 395 8.15 7.57 -0.65
CA GLY A 395 9.53 7.12 -0.40
C GLY A 395 9.91 5.70 -0.82
N THR A 396 9.17 5.04 -1.72
CA THR A 396 9.41 3.67 -2.20
C THR A 396 9.91 3.66 -3.64
N ILE A 397 10.92 2.82 -3.94
CA ILE A 397 11.45 2.57 -5.29
C ILE A 397 11.49 1.06 -5.55
N ALA A 398 10.93 0.64 -6.68
CA ALA A 398 11.03 -0.72 -7.20
C ALA A 398 12.04 -0.80 -8.36
N PHE A 399 12.93 -1.79 -8.35
CA PHE A 399 13.93 -1.98 -9.42
C PHE A 399 14.40 -3.44 -9.57
N ASN A 400 15.04 -3.75 -10.69
CA ASN A 400 15.89 -4.94 -10.83
C ASN A 400 17.32 -4.52 -11.15
N VAL A 401 18.28 -5.37 -10.80
CA VAL A 401 19.71 -5.21 -11.11
C VAL A 401 20.04 -6.03 -12.35
N SER A 402 20.90 -5.48 -13.22
CA SER A 402 21.42 -6.11 -14.43
C SER A 402 22.93 -6.28 -14.37
N LYS A 403 23.45 -7.19 -15.20
CA LYS A 403 24.88 -7.41 -15.43
C LYS A 403 25.32 -6.66 -16.71
N SER A 404 26.63 -6.57 -16.96
CA SER A 404 27.19 -5.83 -18.10
C SER A 404 26.86 -6.42 -19.47
N ASP A 405 26.48 -7.70 -19.56
CA ASP A 405 25.90 -8.30 -20.77
C ASP A 405 24.45 -7.81 -21.01
N GLY A 406 23.73 -7.42 -19.97
CA GLY A 406 22.31 -7.03 -19.98
C GLY A 406 21.38 -8.06 -19.33
N SER A 407 21.91 -9.22 -18.92
CA SER A 407 21.16 -10.24 -18.16
C SER A 407 20.74 -9.72 -16.79
N LEU A 408 19.70 -10.31 -16.22
CA LEU A 408 19.18 -9.95 -14.91
C LEU A 408 19.93 -10.67 -13.78
N VAL A 409 20.13 -9.97 -12.66
CA VAL A 409 20.49 -10.57 -11.38
C VAL A 409 19.20 -11.05 -10.69
N PRO A 410 19.15 -12.26 -10.13
CA PRO A 410 18.02 -12.70 -9.30
C PRO A 410 17.77 -11.74 -8.14
N TYR A 411 16.52 -11.29 -7.96
CA TYR A 411 16.20 -10.31 -6.90
C TYR A 411 16.45 -10.85 -5.48
N THR A 412 16.36 -12.17 -5.30
CA THR A 412 16.71 -12.87 -4.05
C THR A 412 18.23 -12.87 -3.77
N GLU A 413 19.06 -12.83 -4.81
CA GLU A 413 20.52 -12.70 -4.69
C GLU A 413 20.87 -11.30 -4.17
N VAL A 414 20.23 -10.26 -4.72
CA VAL A 414 20.42 -8.88 -4.26
C VAL A 414 19.97 -8.71 -2.81
N GLU A 415 18.83 -9.30 -2.41
CA GLU A 415 18.37 -9.28 -1.01
C GLU A 415 19.34 -10.00 -0.07
N LYS A 416 19.77 -11.22 -0.41
CA LYS A 416 20.75 -11.99 0.38
C LYS A 416 22.09 -11.26 0.52
N SER A 417 22.57 -10.68 -0.58
CA SER A 417 23.82 -9.91 -0.63
C SER A 417 23.74 -8.64 0.23
N ALA A 418 22.63 -7.89 0.15
CA ALA A 418 22.40 -6.70 0.96
C ALA A 418 22.28 -7.04 2.46
N ASN A 419 21.55 -8.11 2.81
CA ASN A 419 21.46 -8.62 4.19
C ASN A 419 22.84 -8.97 4.76
N GLY A 420 23.74 -9.56 3.94
CA GLY A 420 25.14 -9.83 4.31
C GLY A 420 25.99 -8.58 4.58
N HIS A 421 25.52 -7.40 4.15
CA HIS A 421 26.14 -6.08 4.43
C HIS A 421 25.34 -5.26 5.46
N ASN A 422 24.41 -5.88 6.21
CA ASN A 422 23.48 -5.23 7.15
C ASN A 422 22.55 -4.17 6.50
N ILE A 423 22.25 -4.33 5.22
CA ILE A 423 21.31 -3.50 4.44
C ILE A 423 20.03 -4.31 4.21
N TYR A 424 19.01 -4.07 5.01
CA TYR A 424 17.76 -4.83 4.99
C TYR A 424 16.75 -4.22 3.99
N ILE A 425 16.64 -4.86 2.83
CA ILE A 425 15.70 -4.56 1.74
C ILE A 425 14.70 -5.72 1.58
N ARG A 426 13.69 -5.53 0.71
CA ARG A 426 12.69 -6.57 0.40
C ARG A 426 12.65 -6.86 -1.09
N SER A 427 12.43 -8.11 -1.46
CA SER A 427 12.26 -8.51 -2.86
C SER A 427 10.97 -9.33 -3.12
N GLY A 428 10.76 -9.74 -4.37
CA GLY A 428 9.66 -10.61 -4.80
C GLY A 428 8.53 -9.88 -5.54
N SER A 429 7.33 -10.46 -5.48
CA SER A 429 6.14 -9.98 -6.20
C SER A 429 5.32 -8.92 -5.43
N LEU A 430 5.75 -8.57 -4.21
CA LEU A 430 5.25 -7.44 -3.39
C LEU A 430 3.73 -7.37 -3.12
N CYS A 431 2.97 -8.40 -3.49
CA CYS A 431 1.51 -8.47 -3.35
C CYS A 431 0.71 -7.39 -4.14
N ASN A 432 1.27 -6.85 -5.23
CA ASN A 432 0.59 -5.91 -6.14
C ASN A 432 0.49 -6.49 -7.57
N PRO A 433 -0.33 -7.52 -7.82
CA PRO A 433 -0.22 -8.38 -9.01
C PRO A 433 -0.46 -7.66 -10.35
N GLY A 434 -1.37 -6.67 -10.41
CA GLY A 434 -1.63 -5.91 -11.64
C GLY A 434 -0.48 -4.97 -11.99
N GLY A 435 0.10 -4.30 -10.99
CA GLY A 435 1.34 -3.52 -11.14
C GLY A 435 2.51 -4.40 -11.59
N MET A 436 2.77 -5.51 -10.89
CA MET A 436 3.83 -6.46 -11.23
C MET A 436 3.75 -6.94 -12.69
N ALA A 437 2.56 -7.40 -13.12
CA ALA A 437 2.36 -7.87 -14.48
C ALA A 437 2.57 -6.76 -15.52
N THR A 438 2.15 -5.53 -15.21
CA THR A 438 2.32 -4.35 -16.08
C THR A 438 3.79 -3.97 -16.23
N TYR A 439 4.49 -3.71 -15.12
CA TYR A 439 5.86 -3.17 -15.15
C TYR A 439 6.91 -4.21 -15.58
N LEU A 440 6.69 -5.51 -15.32
CA LEU A 440 7.55 -6.60 -15.79
C LEU A 440 7.10 -7.22 -17.13
N ASN A 441 6.05 -6.68 -17.76
CA ASN A 441 5.52 -7.11 -19.06
C ASN A 441 5.17 -8.61 -19.13
N TRP A 442 4.33 -9.08 -18.19
CA TRP A 442 3.82 -10.45 -18.12
C TRP A 442 2.37 -10.54 -18.62
N THR A 443 2.12 -11.45 -19.55
CA THR A 443 0.77 -11.80 -19.97
C THR A 443 0.12 -12.84 -19.02
N PRO A 444 -1.23 -12.93 -19.01
CA PRO A 444 -1.94 -13.98 -18.27
C PRO A 444 -1.64 -15.41 -18.72
N ALA A 445 -1.13 -15.60 -19.95
CA ALA A 445 -0.72 -16.91 -20.44
C ALA A 445 0.64 -17.32 -19.86
N GLU A 446 1.64 -16.43 -19.94
CA GLU A 446 2.98 -16.66 -19.39
C GLU A 446 2.95 -16.87 -17.87
N MET A 447 2.15 -16.08 -17.12
CA MET A 447 2.01 -16.29 -15.67
C MET A 447 1.41 -17.66 -15.31
N LYS A 448 0.49 -18.18 -16.13
CA LYS A 448 -0.05 -19.54 -15.95
C LYS A 448 0.97 -20.61 -16.33
N ALA A 449 1.76 -20.39 -17.37
CA ALA A 449 2.85 -21.29 -17.78
C ALA A 449 3.95 -21.37 -16.70
N ALA A 450 4.38 -20.23 -16.15
CA ALA A 450 5.33 -20.17 -15.03
C ALA A 450 4.78 -20.89 -13.78
N PHE A 451 3.49 -20.73 -13.46
CA PHE A 451 2.86 -21.49 -12.39
C PHE A 451 2.83 -23.00 -12.69
N ALA A 452 2.57 -23.40 -13.94
CA ALA A 452 2.58 -24.81 -14.34
C ALA A 452 3.99 -25.43 -14.28
N SER A 453 5.05 -24.68 -14.61
CA SER A 453 6.44 -25.10 -14.46
C SER A 453 7.00 -25.03 -13.02
N GLY A 454 6.19 -24.59 -12.06
CA GLY A 454 6.48 -24.71 -10.63
C GLY A 454 6.71 -23.40 -9.87
N HIS A 455 6.77 -22.25 -10.53
CA HIS A 455 6.96 -20.96 -9.85
C HIS A 455 5.84 -20.69 -8.82
N ARG A 456 6.20 -20.32 -7.59
CA ARG A 456 5.27 -19.91 -6.52
C ARG A 456 5.79 -18.64 -5.85
N CYS A 457 4.93 -17.78 -5.32
CA CYS A 457 5.38 -16.65 -4.49
C CYS A 457 6.12 -17.09 -3.21
N SER A 458 5.91 -18.32 -2.74
CA SER A 458 6.61 -18.94 -1.60
C SER A 458 7.86 -19.76 -1.99
N ASN A 459 8.08 -19.98 -3.29
CA ASN A 459 9.26 -20.65 -3.84
C ASN A 459 9.46 -20.14 -5.28
N PRO A 460 10.00 -18.92 -5.44
CA PRO A 460 10.00 -18.25 -6.73
C PRO A 460 11.18 -18.68 -7.59
N THR A 461 10.89 -19.19 -8.79
CA THR A 461 11.83 -19.06 -9.91
C THR A 461 11.98 -17.57 -10.22
N GLU A 462 13.12 -16.95 -9.94
CA GLU A 462 13.28 -15.49 -9.99
C GLU A 462 13.28 -14.91 -11.41
N ILE A 463 13.79 -15.68 -12.37
CA ILE A 463 13.85 -15.35 -13.78
C ILE A 463 13.27 -16.52 -14.58
N VAL A 464 12.32 -16.23 -15.48
CA VAL A 464 11.67 -17.20 -16.37
C VAL A 464 11.62 -16.56 -17.75
N ASP A 465 12.10 -17.27 -18.78
CA ASP A 465 12.15 -16.81 -20.17
C ASP A 465 12.80 -15.40 -20.34
N GLY A 466 13.82 -15.12 -19.53
CA GLY A 466 14.52 -13.82 -19.50
C GLY A 466 13.76 -12.68 -18.79
N LYS A 467 12.53 -12.91 -18.33
CA LYS A 467 11.75 -11.95 -17.53
C LYS A 467 11.92 -12.22 -16.04
N ALA A 468 12.09 -11.18 -15.24
CA ALA A 468 12.00 -11.30 -13.78
C ALA A 468 10.56 -11.62 -13.36
N THR A 469 10.39 -12.42 -12.31
CA THR A 469 9.08 -12.69 -11.67
C THR A 469 8.80 -11.80 -10.46
N GLY A 470 9.77 -10.95 -10.10
CA GLY A 470 9.80 -10.12 -8.90
C GLY A 470 10.81 -8.99 -9.05
N VAL A 471 10.71 -7.99 -8.17
CA VAL A 471 11.61 -6.84 -8.11
C VAL A 471 12.34 -6.80 -6.77
N VAL A 472 13.36 -5.96 -6.67
CA VAL A 472 13.86 -5.42 -5.40
C VAL A 472 13.06 -4.16 -5.06
N ARG A 473 12.72 -3.97 -3.79
CA ARG A 473 12.08 -2.78 -3.23
C ARG A 473 12.96 -2.17 -2.15
N VAL A 474 13.23 -0.88 -2.32
CA VAL A 474 13.72 0.01 -1.26
C VAL A 474 12.58 0.91 -0.86
N SER A 475 12.41 1.16 0.43
CA SER A 475 11.36 2.02 0.98
C SER A 475 11.86 2.75 2.22
N LEU A 476 11.83 4.08 2.15
CA LEU A 476 12.33 5.02 3.15
C LEU A 476 11.22 5.41 4.14
N GLY A 477 11.60 5.69 5.38
CA GLY A 477 10.73 6.16 6.46
C GLY A 477 11.26 7.45 7.11
N GLY A 478 10.55 7.97 8.11
CA GLY A 478 10.92 9.22 8.80
C GLY A 478 12.33 9.20 9.42
N MET A 479 12.79 8.03 9.86
CA MET A 479 14.12 7.80 10.46
C MET A 479 15.21 7.39 9.44
N SER A 480 14.90 7.31 8.15
CA SER A 480 15.91 7.15 7.09
C SER A 480 16.71 8.45 6.91
N THR A 481 17.91 8.35 6.35
CA THR A 481 18.88 9.46 6.23
C THR A 481 19.58 9.42 4.87
N ALA A 482 20.25 10.52 4.51
CA ALA A 482 21.13 10.55 3.34
C ALA A 482 22.30 9.53 3.46
N SER A 483 22.67 9.12 4.68
CA SER A 483 23.72 8.12 4.90
C SER A 483 23.31 6.72 4.46
N ASP A 484 22.05 6.31 4.69
CA ASP A 484 21.53 5.02 4.21
C ASP A 484 21.59 4.91 2.68
N ILE A 485 21.27 6.01 1.98
CA ILE A 485 21.35 6.11 0.52
C ILE A 485 22.79 5.94 0.05
N ARG A 486 23.74 6.69 0.63
CA ARG A 486 25.17 6.61 0.27
C ARG A 486 25.70 5.19 0.44
N ALA A 487 25.34 4.53 1.55
CA ALA A 487 25.75 3.16 1.83
C ALA A 487 25.13 2.14 0.86
N LEU A 488 23.82 2.21 0.58
CA LEU A 488 23.15 1.37 -0.41
C LEU A 488 23.77 1.52 -1.81
N ILE A 489 24.03 2.75 -2.24
CA ILE A 489 24.65 3.04 -3.55
C ILE A 489 26.10 2.56 -3.59
N SER A 490 26.83 2.64 -2.47
CA SER A 490 28.19 2.09 -2.35
C SER A 490 28.18 0.56 -2.43
N PHE A 491 27.24 -0.12 -1.76
CA PHE A 491 27.02 -1.56 -1.86
C PHE A 491 26.70 -1.99 -3.30
N LEU A 492 25.69 -1.37 -3.93
CA LEU A 492 25.31 -1.68 -5.32
C LEU A 492 26.46 -1.46 -6.30
N ARG A 493 27.30 -0.43 -6.05
CA ARG A 493 28.53 -0.19 -6.83
C ARG A 493 29.57 -1.28 -6.60
N ALA A 494 29.87 -1.64 -5.36
CA ALA A 494 30.88 -2.64 -5.02
C ALA A 494 30.51 -4.06 -5.49
N SER A 495 29.23 -4.43 -5.42
CA SER A 495 28.75 -5.79 -5.73
C SER A 495 28.33 -6.00 -7.18
N TYR A 496 27.85 -4.96 -7.89
CA TYR A 496 27.19 -5.14 -9.20
C TYR A 496 27.69 -4.22 -10.34
N VAL A 497 28.53 -3.21 -10.08
CA VAL A 497 29.16 -2.44 -11.16
C VAL A 497 30.37 -3.21 -11.69
N ASP A 498 30.27 -3.60 -12.96
CA ASP A 498 31.40 -4.19 -13.69
C ASP A 498 32.36 -3.08 -14.12
N THR A 499 33.53 -3.05 -13.49
CA THR A 499 34.63 -2.12 -13.78
C THR A 499 35.72 -2.75 -14.66
N THR A 500 35.59 -4.05 -15.01
CA THR A 500 36.65 -4.79 -15.71
C THR A 500 36.87 -4.22 -17.11
N THR A 501 38.15 -4.14 -17.52
CA THR A 501 38.48 -3.83 -18.91
C THR A 501 37.89 -4.93 -19.79
N PRO A 502 37.18 -4.62 -20.90
CA PRO A 502 36.73 -5.65 -21.81
C PRO A 502 37.94 -6.48 -22.23
N LYS A 503 37.86 -7.81 -22.06
CA LYS A 503 38.88 -8.69 -22.62
C LYS A 503 38.88 -8.45 -24.13
N THR A 504 39.92 -7.80 -24.63
CA THR A 504 40.21 -7.76 -26.05
C THR A 504 40.47 -9.19 -26.47
N THR A 505 39.44 -9.86 -26.98
CA THR A 505 39.59 -11.11 -27.72
C THR A 505 40.70 -10.85 -28.74
N PRO A 506 41.82 -11.57 -28.68
CA PRO A 506 42.86 -11.40 -29.69
C PRO A 506 42.20 -11.60 -31.04
N LEU A 507 42.32 -10.64 -31.96
CA LEU A 507 41.88 -10.85 -33.32
C LEU A 507 42.61 -12.10 -33.81
N ALA A 508 41.86 -13.19 -34.01
CA ALA A 508 42.41 -14.40 -34.57
C ALA A 508 43.04 -14.00 -35.91
N LYS A 509 44.37 -14.15 -36.02
CA LYS A 509 45.10 -13.79 -37.24
C LYS A 509 44.50 -14.60 -38.38
N GLN A 510 43.65 -13.97 -39.19
CA GLN A 510 43.13 -14.61 -40.39
C GLN A 510 44.34 -14.99 -41.26
N PRO A 511 44.43 -16.24 -41.73
CA PRO A 511 45.49 -16.61 -42.65
C PRO A 511 45.33 -15.77 -43.92
N LEU A 512 46.44 -15.20 -44.41
CA LEU A 512 46.50 -14.42 -45.64
C LEU A 512 46.26 -15.33 -46.86
N SER A 513 45.01 -15.67 -47.13
CA SER A 513 44.60 -16.34 -48.36
C SER A 513 44.57 -15.34 -49.52
N LEU A 514 45.33 -15.65 -50.56
CA LEU A 514 45.49 -14.82 -51.75
C LEU A 514 44.15 -14.52 -52.43
N GLN A 515 43.69 -13.26 -52.36
CA GLN A 515 42.69 -12.72 -53.29
C GLN A 515 43.36 -11.74 -54.26
N ARG A 516 42.98 -11.84 -55.53
CA ARG A 516 43.62 -11.13 -56.66
C ARG A 516 43.19 -9.66 -56.64
N ALA A 517 44.14 -8.75 -56.80
CA ALA A 517 43.84 -7.32 -56.88
C ALA A 517 43.11 -6.97 -58.20
N SER A 518 41.90 -6.44 -58.10
CA SER A 518 41.23 -5.69 -59.17
C SER A 518 41.44 -4.19 -58.93
N PHE A 519 42.38 -3.60 -59.68
CA PHE A 519 42.72 -2.18 -59.54
C PHE A 519 41.62 -1.28 -60.08
N ILE A 520 41.11 -0.36 -59.24
CA ILE A 520 40.43 0.86 -59.68
C ILE A 520 41.40 2.02 -59.45
N ARG A 521 41.66 2.79 -60.50
CA ARG A 521 42.70 3.83 -60.53
C ARG A 521 42.05 5.20 -60.37
N ILE A 522 42.26 5.84 -59.21
CA ILE A 522 41.87 7.23 -58.96
C ILE A 522 43.10 8.10 -59.21
N GLN A 523 42.95 9.18 -59.98
CA GLN A 523 43.98 10.21 -60.15
C GLN A 523 43.71 11.37 -59.19
N ILE A 524 44.79 11.93 -58.63
CA ILE A 524 44.79 13.15 -57.83
C ILE A 524 45.74 14.13 -58.55
N PRO A 525 45.33 15.37 -58.87
CA PRO A 525 46.23 16.40 -59.39
C PRO A 525 47.17 16.90 -58.29
N GLU A 526 48.42 17.22 -58.65
CA GLU A 526 49.42 17.78 -57.74
C GLU A 526 49.24 19.30 -57.54
N GLU A 527 49.73 19.81 -56.41
CA GLU A 527 49.73 21.23 -56.05
C GLU A 527 50.83 22.02 -56.77
N ARG A 528 50.68 23.35 -56.92
CA ARG A 528 51.83 24.23 -57.11
C ARG A 528 51.64 25.71 -56.71
N GLU A 529 52.34 26.08 -55.64
CA GLU A 529 53.16 27.28 -55.40
C GLU A 529 52.62 28.73 -55.57
N MET A 530 52.87 29.51 -54.51
CA MET A 530 53.34 30.91 -54.45
C MET A 530 52.39 32.13 -54.24
N ASP A 531 52.83 32.94 -53.26
CA ASP A 531 52.86 34.41 -53.14
C ASP A 531 51.60 35.29 -53.06
N ALA A 532 51.20 35.58 -51.81
CA ALA A 532 51.25 36.91 -51.17
C ALA A 532 50.36 38.11 -51.64
N VAL A 533 50.26 39.10 -50.72
CA VAL A 533 49.80 40.50 -50.87
C VAL A 533 48.28 40.81 -50.74
N VAL A 534 47.91 41.28 -49.53
CA VAL A 534 47.01 42.41 -49.18
C VAL A 534 45.67 42.59 -49.94
N GLY A 535 44.53 42.55 -49.20
CA GLY A 535 43.25 43.07 -49.72
C GLY A 535 42.02 43.03 -48.78
N ALA A 536 41.70 44.18 -48.18
CA ALA A 536 40.35 44.71 -47.81
C ALA A 536 39.20 43.81 -47.24
N THR A 537 38.73 44.21 -46.04
CA THR A 537 37.31 44.33 -45.58
C THR A 537 36.33 43.15 -45.63
N ALA A 538 35.71 42.86 -44.47
CA ALA A 538 34.47 42.07 -44.36
C ALA A 538 33.21 42.90 -44.70
N PRO A 539 32.08 42.23 -44.99
CA PRO A 539 30.91 42.45 -44.13
C PRO A 539 30.16 41.16 -43.73
N ALA A 540 29.17 41.30 -42.85
CA ALA A 540 28.47 40.22 -42.16
C ALA A 540 27.49 39.39 -43.02
N ILE A 541 27.19 38.17 -42.56
CA ILE A 541 26.10 37.32 -43.08
C ILE A 541 25.09 37.07 -41.95
N CYS A 542 23.84 37.49 -42.18
CA CYS A 542 22.67 37.18 -41.34
C CYS A 542 21.96 35.89 -41.80
N PRO A 543 21.12 35.25 -40.96
CA PRO A 543 20.56 33.93 -41.24
C PRO A 543 19.48 33.92 -42.35
N PRO A 544 19.33 32.80 -43.10
CA PRO A 544 18.32 32.66 -44.15
C PRO A 544 16.89 32.41 -43.61
N PRO A 545 15.81 32.79 -44.35
CA PRO A 545 14.46 32.90 -43.81
C PRO A 545 13.48 31.75 -44.15
N MET A 546 12.30 31.78 -43.51
CA MET A 546 11.14 30.91 -43.78
C MET A 546 10.54 31.08 -45.18
N ARG A 547 9.79 30.07 -45.67
CA ARG A 547 8.73 30.25 -46.69
C ARG A 547 7.49 29.39 -46.45
N ASN A 548 6.32 30.04 -46.49
CA ASN A 548 4.97 29.44 -46.46
C ASN A 548 4.39 29.22 -47.87
N ARG A 549 3.47 28.26 -48.02
CA ARG A 549 2.35 28.21 -49.00
C ARG A 549 1.40 27.09 -48.53
N LEU A 550 0.16 27.30 -48.07
CA LEU A 550 -1.06 27.98 -48.54
C LEU A 550 -2.10 27.05 -49.21
N ARG A 551 -3.39 27.31 -48.92
CA ARG A 551 -4.58 26.48 -49.21
C ARG A 551 -5.27 26.83 -50.53
N LYS A 552 -6.09 25.88 -51.04
CA LYS A 552 -7.48 26.00 -51.59
C LYS A 552 -7.87 24.64 -52.24
N SER A 553 -9.13 24.21 -52.48
CA SER A 553 -10.47 24.37 -51.84
C SER A 553 -11.53 23.84 -52.85
N PHE A 554 -12.54 23.05 -52.43
CA PHE A 554 -13.96 23.03 -52.91
C PHE A 554 -14.69 21.68 -52.71
N ASP A 555 -16.01 21.75 -52.59
CA ASP A 555 -16.98 20.65 -52.39
C ASP A 555 -17.49 20.03 -53.71
N PHE A 556 -18.24 18.92 -53.63
CA PHE A 556 -19.61 18.79 -54.18
C PHE A 556 -20.33 17.50 -53.72
N SER A 557 -21.63 17.36 -54.02
CA SER A 557 -22.53 16.30 -53.53
C SER A 557 -23.63 15.89 -54.54
N VAL A 558 -24.41 14.84 -54.23
CA VAL A 558 -25.62 14.28 -54.91
C VAL A 558 -25.37 13.10 -55.87
N GLY A 559 -26.31 12.12 -55.90
CA GLY A 559 -26.26 10.83 -56.63
C GLY A 559 -27.03 10.82 -57.98
N PRO A 560 -27.32 9.64 -58.59
CA PRO A 560 -28.57 8.91 -58.26
C PRO A 560 -28.50 7.34 -58.41
N SER A 561 -29.67 6.67 -58.38
CA SER A 561 -29.88 5.21 -58.61
C SER A 561 -30.54 4.90 -59.97
N PRO A 562 -30.45 3.65 -60.49
CA PRO A 562 -31.53 2.62 -60.37
C PRO A 562 -30.96 1.24 -59.94
N GLY A 563 -31.69 0.14 -59.63
CA GLY A 563 -32.87 -0.52 -60.23
C GLY A 563 -32.40 -1.67 -61.16
N SER A 564 -32.90 -2.92 -61.14
CA SER A 564 -34.20 -3.47 -60.67
C SER A 564 -34.21 -5.01 -60.44
N SER A 565 -35.12 -5.50 -59.57
CA SER A 565 -35.82 -6.83 -59.55
C SER A 565 -34.99 -8.15 -59.55
N VAL A 566 -35.44 -9.34 -59.11
CA VAL A 566 -36.73 -9.98 -58.68
C VAL A 566 -36.39 -11.05 -57.58
N THR A 567 -37.21 -11.79 -56.79
CA THR A 567 -38.67 -12.10 -56.58
C THR A 567 -38.88 -12.50 -55.08
N SER A 568 -40.09 -12.88 -54.62
CA SER A 568 -40.38 -13.31 -53.23
C SER A 568 -41.51 -14.34 -53.07
N ILE A 569 -41.35 -15.36 -52.20
CA ILE A 569 -42.38 -16.30 -51.65
C ILE A 569 -41.86 -16.72 -50.24
N SER A 570 -42.48 -16.48 -49.06
CA SER A 570 -43.76 -16.98 -48.47
C SER A 570 -43.76 -18.50 -48.17
N SER A 571 -44.40 -19.09 -47.15
CA SER A 571 -44.70 -18.74 -45.74
C SER A 571 -45.20 -20.05 -45.03
N ALA A 572 -45.80 -19.95 -43.83
CA ALA A 572 -46.36 -21.06 -43.00
C ALA A 572 -45.33 -22.03 -42.36
N GLY A 573 -45.63 -22.70 -41.22
CA GLY A 573 -46.85 -22.65 -40.40
C GLY A 573 -46.67 -23.26 -38.98
N LEU A 574 -47.63 -22.94 -38.08
CA LEU A 574 -47.76 -23.47 -36.72
C LEU A 574 -48.56 -24.80 -36.70
N PRO A 575 -48.44 -25.66 -35.66
CA PRO A 575 -49.41 -25.60 -34.54
C PRO A 575 -48.83 -25.88 -33.13
N ARG A 576 -49.70 -25.82 -32.11
CA ARG A 576 -49.45 -26.10 -30.67
C ARG A 576 -50.31 -27.28 -30.16
N SER A 577 -49.79 -28.06 -29.21
CA SER A 577 -50.52 -28.80 -28.14
C SER A 577 -49.48 -29.20 -27.06
N GLN A 578 -49.71 -29.12 -25.73
CA GLN A 578 -50.60 -29.93 -24.86
C GLN A 578 -50.30 -31.44 -24.89
N SER A 579 -50.13 -32.17 -23.77
CA SER A 579 -50.04 -31.79 -22.33
C SER A 579 -49.49 -32.95 -21.44
N SER A 580 -49.29 -32.67 -20.14
CA SER A 580 -49.39 -33.59 -18.98
C SER A 580 -48.43 -34.81 -18.77
N ASN A 581 -47.75 -34.79 -17.61
CA ASN A 581 -47.45 -35.88 -16.66
C ASN A 581 -46.83 -37.23 -17.11
N LEU A 582 -45.65 -37.57 -16.54
CA LEU A 582 -45.51 -38.79 -15.69
C LEU A 582 -44.21 -38.86 -14.83
N ILE A 583 -44.34 -39.63 -13.77
CA ILE A 583 -43.55 -39.81 -12.54
C ILE A 583 -42.14 -40.41 -12.72
N GLY A 584 -41.19 -40.02 -11.84
CA GLY A 584 -39.99 -40.81 -11.47
C GLY A 584 -38.72 -40.54 -12.30
N ILE A 585 -37.49 -40.81 -11.82
CA ILE A 585 -37.01 -41.37 -10.54
C ILE A 585 -35.77 -40.57 -10.09
N ARG A 586 -35.61 -40.32 -8.77
CA ARG A 586 -34.37 -39.71 -8.21
C ARG A 586 -33.25 -40.74 -8.08
N SER A 587 -32.15 -40.56 -8.82
CA SER A 587 -30.88 -41.25 -8.56
C SER A 587 -30.11 -40.56 -7.42
N LYS A 588 -29.43 -41.36 -6.57
CA LYS A 588 -28.53 -40.87 -5.51
C LYS A 588 -27.06 -41.02 -5.96
N PRO A 589 -26.15 -40.11 -5.58
CA PRO A 589 -24.71 -40.36 -5.73
C PRO A 589 -24.24 -41.46 -4.77
N ASN A 590 -23.25 -42.24 -5.19
CA ASN A 590 -22.74 -43.38 -4.42
C ASN A 590 -21.83 -42.92 -3.25
N ILE A 591 -22.08 -43.47 -2.06
CA ILE A 591 -21.16 -43.41 -0.91
C ILE A 591 -20.49 -44.79 -0.78
N SER A 592 -19.18 -44.85 -0.98
CA SER A 592 -18.41 -46.09 -0.83
C SER A 592 -18.13 -46.40 0.65
N ARG A 593 -18.72 -47.48 1.16
CA ARG A 593 -18.38 -48.04 2.48
C ARG A 593 -17.06 -48.82 2.40
N ARG A 594 -16.15 -48.60 3.35
CA ARG A 594 -15.23 -49.65 3.82
C ARG A 594 -15.61 -50.03 5.26
N ARG A 595 -15.49 -51.32 5.59
CA ARG A 595 -15.85 -51.88 6.90
C ARG A 595 -14.77 -51.59 7.94
N SER A 596 -15.18 -51.55 9.20
CA SER A 596 -14.31 -51.58 10.37
C SER A 596 -13.64 -52.95 10.55
N LEU A 597 -12.38 -52.95 10.99
CA LEU A 597 -11.78 -54.04 11.73
C LEU A 597 -11.20 -53.46 13.03
N LEU A 598 -11.57 -54.08 14.16
CA LEU A 598 -11.03 -53.74 15.47
C LEU A 598 -9.93 -54.75 15.82
N SER A 599 -8.70 -54.27 15.95
CA SER A 599 -7.63 -54.94 16.68
C SER A 599 -6.75 -53.87 17.34
N GLY A 600 -6.30 -54.13 18.57
CA GLY A 600 -5.78 -53.09 19.45
C GLY A 600 -4.27 -52.91 19.38
N SER A 601 -3.82 -51.65 19.29
CA SER A 601 -2.55 -51.20 19.87
C SER A 601 -2.69 -49.73 20.29
N ALA A 602 -2.14 -49.37 21.45
CA ALA A 602 -2.24 -48.00 21.97
C ALA A 602 -1.12 -47.12 21.37
N PRO A 603 -1.43 -45.96 20.76
CA PRO A 603 -0.40 -45.07 20.25
C PRO A 603 0.38 -44.39 21.38
N LYS A 604 1.70 -44.28 21.22
CA LYS A 604 2.56 -43.47 22.09
C LYS A 604 2.19 -41.98 21.95
N PRO A 605 2.38 -41.15 22.99
CA PRO A 605 2.11 -39.72 22.89
C PRO A 605 3.05 -39.07 21.86
N VAL A 606 2.46 -38.44 20.84
CA VAL A 606 3.18 -37.61 19.88
C VAL A 606 3.43 -36.24 20.52
N VAL A 607 4.70 -35.89 20.73
CA VAL A 607 5.11 -34.56 21.17
C VAL A 607 4.68 -33.53 20.11
N GLY A 608 4.06 -32.44 20.54
CA GLY A 608 3.53 -31.43 19.62
C GLY A 608 4.63 -30.62 18.95
N LYS A 609 4.42 -30.19 17.69
CA LYS A 609 5.35 -29.32 16.94
C LYS A 609 5.65 -27.96 17.58
N TRP A 610 4.97 -27.63 18.69
CA TRP A 610 5.22 -26.42 19.48
C TRP A 610 6.38 -26.61 20.47
N ASP A 611 6.64 -27.83 20.95
CA ASP A 611 7.72 -28.11 21.92
C ASP A 611 9.11 -28.17 21.26
N THR A 612 9.17 -28.36 19.94
CA THR A 612 10.41 -28.33 19.16
C THR A 612 10.82 -26.91 18.80
N PHE A 613 9.86 -26.04 18.45
CA PHE A 613 10.10 -24.64 18.06
C PHE A 613 10.93 -23.89 19.10
N TRP A 614 10.48 -23.86 20.36
CA TRP A 614 11.18 -23.18 21.45
C TRP A 614 12.57 -23.78 21.74
N LYS A 615 12.78 -25.07 21.50
CA LYS A 615 14.08 -25.73 21.72
C LYS A 615 15.07 -25.41 20.61
N GLU A 616 14.63 -25.39 19.36
CA GLU A 616 15.43 -25.02 18.20
C GLU A 616 15.82 -23.54 18.26
N GLU A 617 14.90 -22.65 18.64
CA GLU A 617 15.16 -21.21 18.80
C GLU A 617 16.05 -20.91 20.02
N THR A 618 15.84 -21.58 21.17
CA THR A 618 16.76 -21.44 22.32
C THR A 618 18.16 -21.99 22.02
N ALA A 619 18.26 -23.11 21.30
CA ALA A 619 19.56 -23.66 20.88
C ALA A 619 20.28 -22.73 19.91
N ALA A 620 19.55 -22.08 18.99
CA ALA A 620 20.11 -21.06 18.09
C ALA A 620 20.62 -19.84 18.86
N LEU A 621 19.88 -19.36 19.88
CA LEU A 621 20.31 -18.24 20.72
C LEU A 621 21.56 -18.54 21.57
N VAL A 622 21.68 -19.77 22.10
CA VAL A 622 22.89 -20.22 22.80
C VAL A 622 24.07 -20.39 21.82
N ALA A 623 23.84 -20.98 20.64
CA ALA A 623 24.86 -21.12 19.60
C ALA A 623 25.33 -19.76 19.01
N ALA A 624 24.47 -18.73 19.06
CA ALA A 624 24.79 -17.35 18.70
C ALA A 624 25.45 -16.55 19.84
N GLY A 625 25.68 -17.14 21.02
CA GLY A 625 26.28 -16.47 22.17
C GLY A 625 25.40 -15.40 22.82
N ALA A 626 24.09 -15.40 22.55
CA ALA A 626 23.16 -14.39 23.05
C ALA A 626 22.67 -14.64 24.50
N ILE A 627 22.96 -15.83 25.05
CA ILE A 627 22.57 -16.26 26.41
C ILE A 627 23.68 -17.14 26.99
N GLU A 628 24.23 -16.78 28.15
CA GLU A 628 25.09 -17.67 28.95
C GLU A 628 24.24 -18.64 29.80
N SER A 629 24.64 -19.92 29.87
CA SER A 629 23.88 -20.97 30.57
C SER A 629 24.63 -21.57 31.77
N GLU A 630 24.64 -20.87 32.90
CA GLU A 630 24.97 -21.51 34.19
C GLU A 630 23.85 -22.48 34.60
N VAL A 631 24.04 -23.78 34.37
CA VAL A 631 23.22 -24.84 34.97
C VAL A 631 24.11 -25.83 35.70
N LYS A 632 24.29 -25.61 37.01
CA LYS A 632 24.96 -26.59 37.89
C LYS A 632 24.08 -27.85 38.03
N PRO A 633 24.64 -29.06 37.93
CA PRO A 633 23.86 -30.28 38.02
C PRO A 633 23.39 -30.54 39.46
N ILE A 634 22.06 -30.48 39.68
CA ILE A 634 21.46 -30.89 40.95
C ILE A 634 21.43 -32.42 41.00
N ALA A 635 22.10 -33.01 42.00
CA ALA A 635 22.17 -34.45 42.17
C ALA A 635 20.81 -35.09 42.51
N SER A 636 20.61 -36.32 42.05
CA SER A 636 19.33 -37.02 42.11
C SER A 636 19.05 -37.68 43.47
N SER A 637 18.18 -37.08 44.28
CA SER A 637 17.38 -37.81 45.27
C SER A 637 16.12 -37.02 45.66
N ILE A 638 14.96 -37.67 45.69
CA ILE A 638 13.89 -37.55 46.73
C ILE A 638 12.68 -38.43 46.34
N ASP A 639 12.52 -39.47 47.15
CA ASP A 639 11.39 -40.36 47.41
C ASP A 639 10.02 -40.11 46.72
N THR A 640 9.55 -41.11 45.97
CA THR A 640 8.22 -41.19 45.36
C THR A 640 7.13 -41.61 46.37
N LYS A 641 6.81 -40.75 47.35
CA LYS A 641 5.73 -41.04 48.33
C LYS A 641 4.79 -39.89 48.72
N LYS A 642 4.88 -38.71 48.08
CA LYS A 642 4.09 -37.51 48.49
C LYS A 642 3.13 -36.95 47.43
N LYS A 643 2.76 -37.70 46.38
CA LYS A 643 1.93 -37.19 45.25
C LYS A 643 0.46 -37.64 45.21
N GLU A 644 -0.03 -38.32 46.26
CA GLU A 644 -1.40 -38.86 46.28
C GLU A 644 -2.39 -38.09 47.19
N LYS A 645 -1.89 -37.24 48.11
CA LYS A 645 -2.74 -36.58 49.11
C LYS A 645 -3.49 -35.33 48.61
N GLU A 646 -2.95 -34.62 47.62
CA GLU A 646 -3.55 -33.36 47.10
C GLU A 646 -4.69 -33.59 46.10
N ARG A 647 -4.67 -34.70 45.34
CA ARG A 647 -5.77 -35.08 44.43
C ARG A 647 -7.09 -35.43 45.16
N SER A 648 -7.06 -35.53 46.50
CA SER A 648 -8.24 -35.73 47.35
C SER A 648 -9.03 -34.44 47.59
N GLY A 649 -8.38 -33.27 47.62
CA GLY A 649 -9.00 -31.99 48.00
C GLY A 649 -10.05 -31.50 47.00
N PHE A 650 -9.66 -31.36 45.73
CA PHE A 650 -10.51 -30.80 44.67
C PHE A 650 -11.79 -31.60 44.41
N ARG A 651 -11.81 -32.91 44.70
CA ARG A 651 -13.01 -33.76 44.55
C ARG A 651 -14.04 -33.60 45.68
N LYS A 652 -13.69 -32.96 46.81
CA LYS A 652 -14.65 -32.64 47.88
C LYS A 652 -15.37 -31.31 47.65
N VAL A 653 -14.66 -30.27 47.20
CA VAL A 653 -15.25 -28.93 46.97
C VAL A 653 -16.34 -28.96 45.88
N ALA A 654 -16.07 -29.63 44.76
CA ALA A 654 -17.02 -29.74 43.64
C ALA A 654 -18.34 -30.47 43.99
N ARG A 655 -18.35 -31.28 45.06
CA ARG A 655 -19.53 -32.05 45.50
C ARG A 655 -20.36 -31.32 46.57
N ALA A 656 -19.84 -30.26 47.18
CA ALA A 656 -20.60 -29.42 48.10
C ALA A 656 -21.50 -28.42 47.35
N LEU A 657 -20.97 -27.78 46.31
CA LEU A 657 -21.68 -26.77 45.51
C LEU A 657 -22.85 -27.31 44.67
N THR A 658 -23.01 -28.62 44.56
CA THR A 658 -24.12 -29.28 43.84
C THR A 658 -25.30 -29.69 44.75
N LEU A 659 -25.22 -29.49 46.06
CA LEU A 659 -26.29 -29.88 47.01
C LEU A 659 -27.00 -28.70 47.68
N SER A 660 -26.52 -27.47 47.53
CA SER A 660 -27.08 -26.27 48.17
C SER A 660 -28.10 -25.49 47.31
N ARG A 661 -28.85 -26.18 46.44
CA ARG A 661 -29.97 -25.62 45.64
C ARG A 661 -31.16 -26.59 45.55
N ARG A 662 -31.51 -27.19 46.69
CA ARG A 662 -32.75 -27.96 46.91
C ARG A 662 -33.23 -27.83 48.36
N HIS A 663 -33.41 -26.60 48.81
CA HIS A 663 -34.46 -26.16 49.73
C HIS A 663 -34.58 -24.64 49.57
N ASP A 664 -35.79 -24.14 49.84
CA ASP A 664 -36.30 -22.79 49.55
C ASP A 664 -36.32 -22.42 48.04
#